data_AF-A0A3M7NQX0-F1
#
_entry.id   AF-A0A3M7NQX0-F1
#
_cell.length_a   1.000
_cell.length_b   1.000
_cell.length_c   1.000
_cell.angle_alpha   90.00
_cell.angle_beta   90.00
_cell.angle_gamma   90.00
#
_symmetry.space_group_name_H-M   'P 1'
#
loop_
_entity.id
_entity.type
_entity.pdbx_description
1 polymer ?
#
loop_
_entity_poly.entity_id
_entity_poly.type
_entity_poly.pdbx_seq_one_letter_code
_entity_poly.pdbx_strand_id
1 'polypeptide(L)'
;MEYIVLYVIHDPNFPFNSNRYFDASFGPYLSCHGFPLQPHYTQEHYALINSVLPMRDGRHILASMRSVSAVVIIERSTGKFVWKLDNSILAQQHCATEMENWNMLIFDNGAFRKGIPTMFTRAIEVDRLIVPIMKLLSALLTATVVAFAGRTAAQIGPLGENGRPTNYTAYNFTQRIDHFQNSPRYAPNTNATFTQRYWFDNTYYKPGGPVFLYIGGEVSGESRFSNLETGIIQILANATNGLGVILENRYYGESWPFENSSTDNLRFLTTEQTIADNAYFAQHAKFPNVTGGDNLTAPGTPWILYGGSLAGAQTAFSLVQYSGLLWGGIAASGVIHAVHGYPEWYNPIQKNGPQDCITRINKIIDKVDYLIKTKNTGAIQQLKGIFGLGSLTSLGDFAMTIAFPLGGPMNYPTNTWQELNWYPAYDAPDFFAFCNSVTDLNAPANITAVDLQLANYTHGSPWTGLGAYANYVKEVIVSTCPSEDLIDTTECFSTQNQTYYADITNSGDRSYLYSTCTEQGAYQLPQPYGTPSLLSRVIDLNYTQQWCSWAFPEGPLSPQAVPSLNGPNLTWYNKYGDFNLSAPRLALIDGGSDVWRDVCYHGHNASTRYGEHQFLITGGGHHWDSYGILNISAEPDFIRAAHQWELRQVLTWLDEWDHKHGTWKRDEL
;
A
#
# COMPACT_ATOMS: atom_id res chain seq x y z
N MET A 1 -34.21 -10.69 0.68
CA MET A 1 -34.58 -9.34 0.18
C MET A 1 -35.38 -8.65 1.27
N GLU A 2 -34.87 -7.54 1.81
CA GLU A 2 -35.53 -6.74 2.83
C GLU A 2 -36.47 -5.71 2.16
N TYR A 3 -37.70 -5.57 2.64
CA TYR A 3 -38.71 -4.66 2.08
C TYR A 3 -39.52 -4.00 3.19
N ILE A 4 -39.94 -2.74 2.97
CA ILE A 4 -40.92 -2.05 3.82
C ILE A 4 -42.26 -2.01 3.08
N VAL A 5 -43.35 -2.30 3.79
CA VAL A 5 -44.71 -2.04 3.29
C VAL A 5 -45.19 -0.71 3.86
N LEU A 6 -45.37 0.28 3.00
CA LEU A 6 -45.96 1.57 3.34
C LEU A 6 -47.47 1.49 3.11
N TYR A 7 -48.26 1.50 4.18
CA TYR A 7 -49.72 1.55 4.09
C TYR A 7 -50.21 2.98 4.13
N VAL A 8 -51.17 3.34 3.27
CA VAL A 8 -51.92 4.59 3.43
C VAL A 8 -53.06 4.32 4.42
N ILE A 9 -53.00 4.92 5.61
CA ILE A 9 -54.08 4.83 6.59
C ILE A 9 -55.02 6.01 6.40
N HIS A 10 -56.30 5.73 6.22
CA HIS A 10 -57.35 6.74 6.35
C HIS A 10 -57.92 6.61 7.77
N ASP A 11 -57.54 7.53 8.68
CA ASP A 11 -58.14 7.60 10.02
C ASP A 11 -59.39 8.50 9.97
N PRO A 12 -60.60 7.94 10.12
CA PRO A 12 -61.84 8.71 10.03
C PRO A 12 -62.11 9.63 11.24
N ASN A 13 -61.29 9.59 12.30
CA ASN A 13 -61.51 10.37 13.52
C ASN A 13 -60.66 11.66 13.62
N PHE A 14 -59.84 11.98 12.62
CA PHE A 14 -58.99 13.18 12.62
C PHE A 14 -59.58 14.34 11.77
N PRO A 15 -59.51 15.62 12.19
CA PRO A 15 -60.41 16.67 11.67
C PRO A 15 -60.01 17.30 10.31
N PHE A 16 -58.98 16.79 9.61
CA PHE A 16 -58.41 17.44 8.42
C PHE A 16 -58.27 16.45 7.23
N ASN A 17 -59.26 16.47 6.34
CA ASN A 17 -59.43 15.53 5.20
C ASN A 17 -58.42 15.68 4.03
N SER A 18 -57.35 16.48 4.16
CA SER A 18 -56.33 16.66 3.09
C SER A 18 -54.99 15.98 3.37
N ASN A 19 -54.80 15.42 4.57
CA ASN A 19 -53.54 14.80 4.96
C ASN A 19 -53.52 13.32 4.57
N ARG A 20 -52.41 12.85 3.98
CA ARG A 20 -52.16 11.42 3.73
C ARG A 20 -51.25 10.88 4.83
N TYR A 21 -51.69 9.83 5.50
CA TYR A 21 -50.89 9.13 6.51
C TYR A 21 -50.23 7.92 5.88
N PHE A 22 -48.97 7.69 6.22
CA PHE A 22 -48.23 6.52 5.81
C PHE A 22 -47.75 5.81 7.06
N ASP A 23 -48.15 4.55 7.22
CA ASP A 23 -47.64 3.69 8.28
C ASP A 23 -46.60 2.74 7.69
N ALA A 24 -45.46 2.64 8.36
CA ALA A 24 -44.33 1.84 7.92
C ALA A 24 -44.20 0.64 8.87
N SER A 25 -44.83 -0.48 8.50
CA SER A 25 -44.64 -1.72 9.25
C SER A 25 -43.51 -2.54 8.60
N PHE A 26 -42.48 -2.84 9.37
CA PHE A 26 -41.45 -3.79 8.96
C PHE A 26 -42.06 -5.20 9.03
N GLY A 27 -42.06 -5.92 7.90
CA GLY A 27 -42.59 -7.28 7.87
C GLY A 27 -41.81 -8.21 8.83
N PRO A 28 -42.39 -9.34 9.26
CA PRO A 28 -41.78 -10.27 10.22
C PRO A 28 -40.47 -10.94 9.74
N TYR A 29 -39.96 -10.56 8.55
CA TYR A 29 -38.80 -11.14 7.88
C TYR A 29 -37.63 -10.14 7.67
N LEU A 30 -37.67 -8.92 8.20
CA LEU A 30 -36.41 -8.18 8.41
C LEU A 30 -35.67 -8.86 9.57
N SER A 31 -34.83 -9.83 9.23
CA SER A 31 -33.92 -10.42 10.20
C SER A 31 -33.09 -9.30 10.83
N CYS A 32 -32.94 -9.31 12.15
CA CYS A 32 -31.93 -8.52 12.87
C CYS A 32 -30.48 -8.74 12.37
N HIS A 33 -30.26 -9.56 11.34
CA HIS A 33 -28.95 -9.86 10.75
C HIS A 33 -28.45 -8.75 9.82
N GLY A 34 -29.33 -8.01 9.13
CA GLY A 34 -28.92 -6.97 8.16
C GLY A 34 -28.69 -5.59 8.79
N PHE A 35 -29.45 -5.28 9.85
CA PHE A 35 -29.36 -4.06 10.65
C PHE A 35 -29.52 -4.44 12.12
N PRO A 36 -28.47 -4.91 12.80
CA PRO A 36 -28.61 -5.34 14.18
C PRO A 36 -29.03 -4.17 15.08
N LEU A 37 -30.05 -4.41 15.91
CA LEU A 37 -30.48 -3.47 16.93
C LEU A 37 -29.30 -3.22 17.89
N GLN A 38 -29.06 -1.96 18.24
CA GLN A 38 -28.00 -1.65 19.19
C GLN A 38 -28.30 -2.29 20.55
N PRO A 39 -27.28 -2.80 21.28
CA PRO A 39 -27.47 -3.69 22.45
C PRO A 39 -28.36 -3.14 23.58
N HIS A 40 -28.49 -1.82 23.66
CA HIS A 40 -29.23 -1.10 24.69
C HIS A 40 -30.66 -0.72 24.31
N TYR A 41 -31.13 -1.04 23.09
CA TYR A 41 -32.53 -0.89 22.71
C TYR A 41 -33.27 -2.23 22.87
N THR A 42 -34.52 -2.18 23.33
CA THR A 42 -35.41 -3.36 23.31
C THR A 42 -35.98 -3.58 21.92
N GLN A 43 -36.39 -4.81 21.61
CA GLN A 43 -36.94 -5.18 20.30
C GLN A 43 -38.12 -4.28 19.85
N GLU A 44 -38.85 -3.71 20.81
CA GLU A 44 -39.95 -2.75 20.58
C GLU A 44 -39.49 -1.45 19.90
N HIS A 45 -38.20 -1.12 19.95
CA HIS A 45 -37.60 0.04 19.29
C HIS A 45 -37.11 -0.26 17.87
N TYR A 46 -37.43 -1.44 17.31
CA TYR A 46 -36.96 -1.88 16.00
C TYR A 46 -38.01 -1.70 14.88
N ALA A 47 -37.76 -0.96 13.79
CA ALA A 47 -36.70 0.04 13.60
C ALA A 47 -37.31 1.44 13.70
N LEU A 48 -36.90 2.20 14.73
CA LEU A 48 -37.33 3.59 14.90
C LEU A 48 -36.71 4.47 13.82
N ILE A 49 -37.56 4.99 12.94
CA ILE A 49 -37.19 5.92 11.87
C ILE A 49 -37.39 7.36 12.37
N ASN A 50 -36.31 8.13 12.46
CA ASN A 50 -36.35 9.50 12.96
C ASN A 50 -36.60 10.54 11.88
N SER A 51 -36.23 10.26 10.63
CA SER A 51 -36.46 11.16 9.51
C SER A 51 -36.77 10.37 8.25
N VAL A 52 -37.74 10.86 7.47
CA VAL A 52 -38.10 10.35 6.16
C VAL A 52 -38.27 11.53 5.22
N LEU A 53 -37.52 11.56 4.11
CA LEU A 53 -37.58 12.65 3.13
C LEU A 53 -37.73 12.09 1.71
N PRO A 54 -38.61 12.67 0.87
CA PRO A 54 -38.59 12.36 -0.55
C PRO A 54 -37.29 12.90 -1.16
N MET A 55 -36.69 12.12 -2.04
CA MET A 55 -35.48 12.53 -2.75
C MET A 55 -35.84 13.33 -3.99
N ARG A 56 -34.91 14.16 -4.47
CA ARG A 56 -35.06 15.10 -5.58
C ARG A 56 -35.47 14.44 -6.89
N ASP A 57 -35.12 13.17 -7.07
CA ASP A 57 -35.49 12.41 -8.27
C ASP A 57 -36.96 11.98 -8.31
N GLY A 58 -37.72 12.20 -7.22
CA GLY A 58 -39.13 11.85 -7.08
C GLY A 58 -39.42 10.35 -6.99
N ARG A 59 -38.42 9.50 -7.21
CA ARG A 59 -38.52 8.03 -7.27
C ARG A 59 -38.13 7.36 -5.96
N HIS A 60 -37.30 8.01 -5.15
CA HIS A 60 -36.77 7.43 -3.91
C HIS A 60 -37.17 8.20 -2.64
N ILE A 61 -37.06 7.50 -1.51
CA ILE A 61 -37.23 8.01 -0.16
C ILE A 61 -35.95 7.76 0.63
N LEU A 62 -35.45 8.79 1.30
CA LEU A 62 -34.35 8.70 2.25
C LEU A 62 -34.91 8.50 3.67
N ALA A 63 -34.48 7.46 4.37
CA ALA A 63 -34.92 7.17 5.73
C ALA A 63 -33.73 7.00 6.69
N SER A 64 -33.81 7.61 7.87
CA SER A 64 -32.81 7.51 8.94
C SER A 64 -33.33 6.68 10.11
N MET A 65 -32.73 5.51 10.33
CA MET A 65 -33.09 4.53 11.34
C MET A 65 -32.12 4.60 12.52
N ARG A 66 -32.54 5.23 13.63
CA ARG A 66 -31.66 5.54 14.76
C ARG A 66 -31.30 4.32 15.59
N SER A 67 -32.26 3.45 15.87
CA SER A 67 -32.07 2.33 16.82
C SER A 67 -31.11 1.25 16.30
N VAL A 68 -30.86 1.24 15.00
CA VAL A 68 -29.90 0.36 14.31
C VAL A 68 -28.69 1.10 13.75
N SER A 69 -28.62 2.42 13.96
CA SER A 69 -27.62 3.33 13.38
C SER A 69 -27.45 3.16 11.87
N ALA A 70 -28.53 3.31 11.09
CA ALA A 70 -28.47 3.17 9.64
C ALA A 70 -29.28 4.22 8.88
N VAL A 71 -28.79 4.63 7.71
CA VAL A 71 -29.51 5.46 6.74
C VAL A 71 -29.71 4.64 5.47
N VAL A 72 -30.92 4.64 4.93
CA VAL A 72 -31.29 3.84 3.75
C VAL A 72 -32.01 4.67 2.70
N ILE A 73 -31.85 4.29 1.44
CA ILE A 73 -32.63 4.79 0.31
C ILE A 73 -33.61 3.71 -0.14
N ILE A 74 -34.88 4.08 -0.24
CA ILE A 74 -36.01 3.19 -0.54
C ILE A 74 -36.60 3.59 -1.89
N GLU A 75 -36.72 2.65 -2.82
CA GLU A 75 -37.45 2.87 -4.07
C GLU A 75 -38.97 2.89 -3.81
N ARG A 76 -39.65 3.98 -4.18
CA ARG A 76 -41.07 4.20 -3.84
C ARG A 76 -42.03 3.21 -4.47
N SER A 77 -41.73 2.76 -5.69
CA SER A 77 -42.60 1.85 -6.45
C SER A 77 -42.54 0.42 -5.93
N THR A 78 -41.41 0.01 -5.32
CA THR A 78 -41.16 -1.38 -4.94
C THR A 78 -40.98 -1.59 -3.43
N GLY A 79 -40.71 -0.52 -2.67
CA GLY A 79 -40.42 -0.60 -1.23
C GLY A 79 -39.06 -1.21 -0.89
N LYS A 80 -38.19 -1.43 -1.89
CA LYS A 80 -36.88 -2.06 -1.73
C LYS A 80 -35.81 -1.05 -1.32
N PHE A 81 -34.86 -1.50 -0.50
CA PHE A 81 -33.62 -0.75 -0.24
C PHE A 81 -32.69 -0.84 -1.43
N VAL A 82 -32.33 0.31 -1.98
CA VAL A 82 -31.40 0.43 -3.13
C VAL A 82 -30.03 0.94 -2.72
N TRP A 83 -29.90 1.47 -1.50
CA TRP A 83 -28.64 1.91 -0.90
C TRP A 83 -28.77 1.92 0.63
N LYS A 84 -27.65 1.69 1.33
CA LYS A 84 -27.57 1.79 2.79
C LYS A 84 -26.21 2.26 3.27
N LEU A 85 -26.21 2.92 4.42
CA LEU A 85 -25.05 3.17 5.28
C LEU A 85 -25.42 2.73 6.69
N ASP A 86 -24.56 1.95 7.35
CA ASP A 86 -24.90 1.23 8.57
C ASP A 86 -24.02 1.62 9.77
N ASN A 87 -24.14 0.84 10.84
CA ASN A 87 -23.52 1.10 12.14
C ASN A 87 -21.98 0.95 12.16
N SER A 88 -21.37 0.52 11.06
CA SER A 88 -19.92 0.58 10.88
C SER A 88 -19.42 2.02 10.76
N ILE A 89 -20.26 2.91 10.23
CA ILE A 89 -19.94 4.33 10.00
C ILE A 89 -20.78 5.24 10.90
N LEU A 90 -22.06 4.92 11.08
CA LEU A 90 -23.01 5.74 11.82
C LEU A 90 -23.16 5.30 13.26
N ALA A 91 -23.50 6.24 14.15
CA ALA A 91 -23.98 5.92 15.47
C ALA A 91 -25.18 6.79 15.82
N GLN A 92 -26.36 6.19 15.94
CA GLN A 92 -27.60 6.86 16.38
C GLN A 92 -27.87 8.21 15.71
N GLN A 93 -27.63 8.30 14.42
CA GLN A 93 -27.83 9.50 13.63
C GLN A 93 -29.30 9.96 13.68
N HIS A 94 -29.48 11.29 13.73
CA HIS A 94 -30.80 11.87 13.98
C HIS A 94 -31.57 12.13 12.69
N CYS A 95 -30.89 12.63 11.66
CA CYS A 95 -31.46 12.89 10.35
C CYS A 95 -30.41 12.72 9.24
N ALA A 96 -30.90 12.44 8.04
CA ALA A 96 -30.13 12.44 6.80
C ALA A 96 -30.86 13.31 5.78
N THR A 97 -30.13 14.18 5.07
CA THR A 97 -30.69 15.11 4.08
C THR A 97 -29.89 15.05 2.79
N GLU A 98 -30.57 15.03 1.66
CA GLU A 98 -29.94 15.13 0.34
C GLU A 98 -29.52 16.57 0.04
N MET A 99 -28.25 16.75 -0.31
CA MET A 99 -27.64 18.02 -0.67
C MET A 99 -27.80 18.34 -2.16
N GLU A 100 -27.43 19.56 -2.56
CA GLU A 100 -27.52 20.01 -3.96
C GLU A 100 -26.59 19.26 -4.92
N ASN A 101 -25.46 18.78 -4.41
CA ASN A 101 -24.47 17.96 -5.11
C ASN A 101 -24.81 16.46 -5.11
N TRP A 102 -26.02 16.06 -4.70
CA TRP A 102 -26.50 14.67 -4.60
C TRP A 102 -25.88 13.82 -3.48
N ASN A 103 -24.95 14.37 -2.70
CA ASN A 103 -24.46 13.73 -1.48
C ASN A 103 -25.54 13.75 -0.37
N MET A 104 -25.28 13.01 0.70
CA MET A 104 -26.11 13.01 1.89
C MET A 104 -25.39 13.63 3.07
N LEU A 105 -25.94 14.72 3.60
CA LEU A 105 -25.54 15.26 4.88
C LEU A 105 -26.26 14.51 5.99
N ILE A 106 -25.51 13.87 6.86
CA ILE A 106 -26.03 13.07 7.97
C ILE A 106 -25.54 13.68 9.27
N PHE A 107 -26.50 14.02 10.15
CA PHE A 107 -26.19 14.48 11.49
C PHE A 107 -26.09 13.29 12.44
N ASP A 108 -24.85 12.86 12.65
CA ASP A 108 -24.46 11.64 13.34
C ASP A 108 -24.17 11.95 14.82
N ASN A 109 -25.16 11.70 15.66
CA ASN A 109 -25.22 12.18 17.05
C ASN A 109 -24.89 11.09 18.10
N GLY A 110 -24.09 10.11 17.71
CA GLY A 110 -23.95 8.85 18.41
C GLY A 110 -23.20 8.88 19.72
N ALA A 111 -23.89 8.46 20.78
CA ALA A 111 -23.31 8.14 22.08
C ALA A 111 -22.64 6.76 22.15
N PHE A 112 -22.87 5.88 21.15
CA PHE A 112 -22.46 4.47 21.17
C PHE A 112 -21.71 4.08 19.89
N ARG A 113 -20.66 4.84 19.57
CA ARG A 113 -19.79 4.53 18.43
C ARG A 113 -18.95 3.31 18.73
N LYS A 114 -18.93 2.35 17.81
CA LYS A 114 -18.11 1.13 17.94
C LYS A 114 -16.62 1.52 18.01
N GLY A 115 -15.92 1.03 19.03
CA GLY A 115 -14.48 1.26 19.19
C GLY A 115 -14.07 2.67 19.63
N ILE A 116 -15.03 3.57 19.91
CA ILE A 116 -14.71 4.94 20.36
C ILE A 116 -15.33 5.19 21.74
N PRO A 117 -14.53 5.37 22.80
CA PRO A 117 -15.04 5.52 24.17
C PRO A 117 -15.60 6.92 24.47
N THR A 118 -15.31 7.92 23.63
CA THR A 118 -15.73 9.31 23.84
C THR A 118 -16.96 9.64 23.00
N MET A 119 -17.97 10.23 23.63
CA MET A 119 -19.17 10.71 22.93
C MET A 119 -18.89 12.03 22.22
N PHE A 120 -19.24 12.12 20.95
CA PHE A 120 -19.19 13.36 20.19
C PHE A 120 -20.24 13.35 19.09
N THR A 121 -20.62 14.55 18.66
CA THR A 121 -21.53 14.78 17.54
C THR A 121 -20.72 15.19 16.33
N ARG A 122 -21.06 14.66 15.15
CA ARG A 122 -20.46 15.10 13.88
C ARG A 122 -21.53 15.23 12.80
N ALA A 123 -21.27 16.09 11.83
CA ALA A 123 -21.95 16.05 10.54
C ALA A 123 -21.03 15.31 9.56
N ILE A 124 -21.56 14.32 8.87
CA ILE A 124 -20.83 13.63 7.80
C ILE A 124 -21.55 13.88 6.48
N GLU A 125 -20.79 14.19 5.45
CA GLU A 125 -21.26 14.22 4.07
C GLU A 125 -20.84 12.90 3.41
N VAL A 126 -21.79 12.20 2.81
CA VAL A 126 -21.57 10.87 2.25
C VAL A 126 -21.93 10.85 0.78
N ASP A 127 -20.97 10.48 -0.05
CA ASP A 127 -21.19 10.17 -1.47
C ASP A 127 -21.91 8.82 -1.60
N ARG A 128 -22.94 8.79 -2.45
CA ARG A 128 -23.74 7.60 -2.75
C ARG A 128 -22.98 6.54 -3.54
N LEU A 129 -21.92 6.92 -4.24
CA LEU A 129 -21.16 6.04 -5.13
C LEU A 129 -20.09 5.21 -4.40
N ILE A 130 -19.83 5.49 -3.12
CA ILE A 130 -18.77 4.85 -2.33
C ILE A 130 -19.37 4.13 -1.11
N VAL A 131 -19.87 2.91 -1.31
CA VAL A 131 -20.03 1.89 -0.27
C VAL A 131 -19.52 0.56 -0.88
N PRO A 132 -18.66 -0.22 -0.19
CA PRO A 132 -17.64 -1.04 -0.83
C PRO A 132 -18.21 -2.27 -1.55
N ILE A 133 -17.95 -2.35 -2.85
CA ILE A 133 -18.14 -3.56 -3.66
C ILE A 133 -16.86 -4.40 -3.51
N MET A 134 -16.88 -5.34 -2.56
CA MET A 134 -16.00 -6.49 -2.60
C MET A 134 -16.84 -7.73 -2.96
N LYS A 135 -16.36 -8.45 -3.97
CA LYS A 135 -16.81 -9.74 -4.53
C LYS A 135 -17.77 -9.67 -5.72
N LEU A 136 -17.25 -10.29 -6.79
CA LEU A 136 -17.88 -11.01 -7.89
C LEU A 136 -17.78 -10.37 -9.30
N LEU A 137 -17.04 -11.11 -10.12
CA LEU A 137 -17.26 -11.42 -11.53
C LEU A 137 -16.49 -10.60 -12.56
N SER A 138 -15.36 -11.19 -12.95
CA SER A 138 -14.98 -11.40 -14.34
C SER A 138 -16.18 -11.76 -15.23
N ALA A 139 -16.31 -11.05 -16.37
CA ALA A 139 -16.65 -11.55 -17.71
C ALA A 139 -17.41 -10.52 -18.57
N LEU A 140 -16.83 -10.24 -19.75
CA LEU A 140 -17.47 -9.91 -21.04
C LEU A 140 -18.41 -8.70 -21.14
N LEU A 141 -18.04 -7.72 -21.98
CA LEU A 141 -18.83 -7.39 -23.18
C LEU A 141 -18.08 -6.44 -24.13
N THR A 142 -17.92 -6.90 -25.37
CA THR A 142 -17.55 -6.14 -26.56
C THR A 142 -18.77 -5.44 -27.18
N ALA A 143 -18.49 -4.39 -27.99
CA ALA A 143 -19.23 -3.89 -29.16
C ALA A 143 -19.79 -2.43 -29.12
N THR A 144 -18.96 -1.50 -29.62
CA THR A 144 -19.15 -0.57 -30.77
C THR A 144 -20.48 0.19 -31.03
N VAL A 145 -20.36 1.52 -31.30
CA VAL A 145 -20.67 2.30 -32.55
C VAL A 145 -21.14 3.75 -32.20
N VAL A 146 -20.32 4.80 -32.28
CA VAL A 146 -20.02 5.81 -33.38
C VAL A 146 -20.85 7.12 -33.41
N ALA A 147 -20.10 8.25 -33.32
CA ALA A 147 -20.23 9.61 -33.89
C ALA A 147 -21.35 10.60 -33.43
N PHE A 148 -21.22 11.94 -33.48
CA PHE A 148 -20.36 12.89 -34.24
C PHE A 148 -20.29 14.27 -33.49
N ALA A 149 -19.30 15.10 -33.86
CA ALA A 149 -19.18 16.58 -33.77
C ALA A 149 -18.16 17.15 -32.75
N GLY A 150 -17.09 17.72 -33.30
CA GLY A 150 -15.89 18.14 -32.58
C GLY A 150 -15.99 19.50 -31.87
N ARG A 151 -15.22 19.57 -30.78
CA ARG A 151 -14.50 20.71 -30.19
C ARG A 151 -13.56 20.11 -29.13
N THR A 152 -12.25 20.30 -29.29
CA THR A 152 -11.17 20.12 -28.28
C THR A 152 -11.53 19.28 -27.04
N ALA A 153 -11.42 17.95 -27.13
CA ALA A 153 -11.51 17.08 -25.96
C ALA A 153 -10.09 16.77 -25.46
N ALA A 154 -9.72 17.41 -24.36
CA ALA A 154 -8.61 16.98 -23.52
C ALA A 154 -8.90 15.58 -22.95
N GLN A 155 -7.86 14.85 -22.55
CA GLN A 155 -7.95 13.62 -21.76
C GLN A 155 -8.89 13.85 -20.56
N ILE A 156 -10.05 13.19 -20.51
CA ILE A 156 -10.93 13.28 -19.34
C ILE A 156 -11.39 11.86 -18.97
N GLY A 157 -10.64 11.24 -18.06
CA GLY A 157 -11.25 10.33 -17.07
C GLY A 157 -12.09 11.16 -16.07
N PRO A 158 -12.80 10.52 -15.12
CA PRO A 158 -13.51 11.26 -14.07
C PRO A 158 -12.58 12.28 -13.41
N LEU A 159 -13.05 13.52 -13.28
CA LEU A 159 -12.31 14.56 -12.56
C LEU A 159 -12.62 14.42 -11.06
N GLY A 160 -11.60 14.49 -10.22
CA GLY A 160 -11.76 14.60 -8.77
C GLY A 160 -12.27 15.99 -8.36
N GLU A 161 -12.53 16.18 -7.07
CA GLU A 161 -13.01 17.47 -6.52
C GLU A 161 -12.06 18.65 -6.78
N ASN A 162 -10.78 18.36 -7.04
CA ASN A 162 -9.75 19.32 -7.43
C ASN A 162 -9.74 19.65 -8.94
N GLY A 163 -10.69 19.10 -9.72
CA GLY A 163 -10.79 19.29 -11.17
C GLY A 163 -9.73 18.53 -11.97
N ARG A 164 -9.04 17.55 -11.38
CA ARG A 164 -7.95 16.79 -12.02
C ARG A 164 -8.36 15.37 -12.36
N PRO A 165 -7.79 14.75 -13.41
CA PRO A 165 -8.05 13.35 -13.72
C PRO A 165 -7.64 12.47 -12.54
N THR A 166 -8.55 11.65 -12.03
CA THR A 166 -8.24 10.60 -11.04
C THR A 166 -7.95 9.25 -11.70
N ASN A 167 -7.94 9.24 -13.04
CA ASN A 167 -7.63 8.08 -13.84
C ASN A 167 -6.98 8.53 -15.14
N TYR A 168 -5.93 7.82 -15.55
CA TYR A 168 -5.12 8.16 -16.70
C TYR A 168 -5.24 7.06 -17.77
N THR A 169 -5.24 7.45 -19.04
CA THR A 169 -5.23 6.48 -20.14
C THR A 169 -3.88 5.78 -20.20
N ALA A 170 -3.89 4.44 -20.20
CA ALA A 170 -2.69 3.64 -20.42
C ALA A 170 -2.24 3.74 -21.87
N TYR A 171 -0.96 4.01 -22.08
CA TYR A 171 -0.32 4.01 -23.39
C TYR A 171 0.71 2.88 -23.46
N ASN A 172 0.90 2.37 -24.68
CA ASN A 172 1.79 1.26 -24.96
C ASN A 172 3.09 1.75 -25.56
N PHE A 173 4.21 1.29 -25.01
CA PHE A 173 5.55 1.51 -25.50
C PHE A 173 6.18 0.16 -25.90
N THR A 174 6.78 0.10 -27.10
CA THR A 174 7.49 -1.10 -27.56
C THR A 174 8.89 -1.13 -26.95
N GLN A 175 9.07 -1.93 -25.91
CA GLN A 175 10.33 -2.08 -25.16
C GLN A 175 11.09 -3.32 -25.62
N ARG A 176 12.43 -3.30 -25.50
CA ARG A 176 13.25 -4.49 -25.73
C ARG A 176 13.17 -5.45 -24.55
N ILE A 177 13.05 -6.74 -24.83
CA ILE A 177 13.15 -7.75 -23.78
C ILE A 177 14.58 -7.79 -23.22
N ASP A 178 15.57 -7.70 -24.11
CA ASP A 178 16.99 -7.78 -23.77
C ASP A 178 17.78 -6.59 -24.35
N HIS A 179 18.37 -5.79 -23.47
CA HIS A 179 19.24 -4.68 -23.87
C HIS A 179 20.69 -5.10 -24.13
N PHE A 180 21.10 -6.29 -23.70
CA PHE A 180 22.49 -6.72 -23.62
C PHE A 180 22.76 -7.98 -24.45
N GLN A 181 22.55 -7.87 -25.78
CA GLN A 181 22.57 -8.95 -26.79
C GLN A 181 23.84 -9.83 -26.83
N ASN A 182 24.94 -9.39 -26.21
CA ASN A 182 26.22 -10.08 -26.19
C ASN A 182 26.61 -10.60 -24.81
N SER A 183 25.75 -10.44 -23.80
CA SER A 183 26.04 -10.84 -22.43
C SER A 183 25.78 -12.33 -22.25
N PRO A 184 26.73 -13.11 -21.69
CA PRO A 184 26.46 -14.49 -21.33
C PRO A 184 25.41 -14.61 -20.20
N ARG A 185 25.20 -13.55 -19.42
CA ARG A 185 24.20 -13.53 -18.34
C ARG A 185 22.79 -13.80 -18.87
N TYR A 186 22.45 -13.27 -20.04
CA TYR A 186 21.09 -13.33 -20.60
C TYR A 186 20.91 -14.40 -21.69
N ALA A 187 21.93 -15.26 -21.88
CA ALA A 187 21.89 -16.33 -22.87
C ALA A 187 20.73 -17.33 -22.60
N PRO A 188 20.00 -17.79 -23.64
CA PRO A 188 20.08 -17.32 -25.02
C PRO A 188 19.51 -15.89 -25.15
N ASN A 189 20.30 -15.01 -25.76
CA ASN A 189 19.92 -13.62 -26.00
C ASN A 189 18.78 -13.54 -27.02
N THR A 190 18.00 -12.46 -26.98
CA THR A 190 16.85 -12.27 -27.87
C THR A 190 16.71 -10.83 -28.31
N ASN A 191 16.40 -10.58 -29.58
CA ASN A 191 16.08 -9.23 -30.07
C ASN A 191 14.57 -8.92 -30.02
N ALA A 192 13.79 -9.78 -29.36
CA ALA A 192 12.35 -9.62 -29.22
C ALA A 192 12.00 -8.37 -28.38
N THR A 193 10.75 -7.94 -28.52
CA THR A 193 10.19 -6.78 -27.84
C THR A 193 8.94 -7.18 -27.08
N PHE A 194 8.56 -6.36 -26.10
CA PHE A 194 7.31 -6.48 -25.36
C PHE A 194 6.63 -5.12 -25.24
N THR A 195 5.37 -5.14 -24.81
CA THR A 195 4.62 -3.92 -24.54
C THR A 195 4.80 -3.51 -23.09
N GLN A 196 5.41 -2.35 -22.88
CA GLN A 196 5.52 -1.71 -21.57
C GLN A 196 4.48 -0.58 -21.49
N ARG A 197 3.75 -0.50 -20.37
CA ARG A 197 2.71 0.52 -20.18
C ARG A 197 3.29 1.79 -19.55
N TYR A 198 2.73 2.93 -19.93
CA TYR A 198 3.02 4.22 -19.30
C TYR A 198 1.78 5.13 -19.31
N TRP A 199 1.80 6.12 -18.44
CA TRP A 199 0.77 7.16 -18.31
C TRP A 199 1.43 8.52 -18.21
N PHE A 200 0.71 9.57 -18.55
CA PHE A 200 1.23 10.92 -18.39
C PHE A 200 0.12 11.93 -18.10
N ASP A 201 0.50 13.00 -17.40
CA ASP A 201 -0.30 14.19 -17.17
C ASP A 201 0.40 15.40 -17.80
N ASN A 202 -0.30 16.04 -18.74
CA ASN A 202 0.18 17.24 -19.44
C ASN A 202 -0.43 18.54 -18.91
N THR A 203 -1.17 18.51 -17.80
CA THR A 203 -1.88 19.66 -17.21
C THR A 203 -1.01 20.91 -17.08
N TYR A 204 0.27 20.76 -16.70
CA TYR A 204 1.22 21.87 -16.49
C TYR A 204 2.21 22.07 -17.64
N TYR A 205 2.24 21.15 -18.59
CA TYR A 205 3.31 21.12 -19.57
C TYR A 205 3.24 22.32 -20.52
N LYS A 206 4.39 22.99 -20.70
CA LYS A 206 4.59 24.01 -21.76
C LYS A 206 5.78 23.60 -22.63
N PRO A 207 5.79 23.94 -23.93
CA PRO A 207 6.93 23.67 -24.80
C PRO A 207 8.26 24.16 -24.20
N GLY A 208 9.24 23.26 -24.14
CA GLY A 208 10.55 23.51 -23.51
C GLY A 208 10.65 23.10 -22.03
N GLY A 209 9.55 22.67 -21.42
CA GLY A 209 9.53 22.11 -20.06
C GLY A 209 10.22 20.74 -19.96
N PRO A 210 10.63 20.33 -18.75
CA PRO A 210 11.23 19.01 -18.50
C PRO A 210 10.21 17.87 -18.58
N VAL A 211 10.72 16.64 -18.65
CA VAL A 211 9.92 15.42 -18.43
C VAL A 211 10.29 14.82 -17.08
N PHE A 212 9.30 14.65 -16.20
CA PHE A 212 9.46 13.96 -14.92
C PHE A 212 8.99 12.52 -15.06
N LEU A 213 9.91 11.57 -14.89
CA LEU A 213 9.63 10.14 -15.00
C LEU A 213 9.55 9.51 -13.61
N TYR A 214 8.34 9.16 -13.17
CA TYR A 214 8.10 8.32 -12.02
C TYR A 214 8.26 6.85 -12.42
N ILE A 215 9.19 6.14 -11.78
CA ILE A 215 9.39 4.71 -11.97
C ILE A 215 8.39 3.94 -11.10
N GLY A 216 7.60 3.05 -11.69
CA GLY A 216 6.47 2.39 -11.03
C GLY A 216 6.83 1.55 -9.79
N GLY A 217 8.00 0.92 -9.79
CA GLY A 217 8.42 -0.02 -8.74
C GLY A 217 7.78 -1.39 -8.91
N GLU A 218 7.44 -2.05 -7.81
CA GLU A 218 7.02 -3.45 -7.71
C GLU A 218 5.50 -3.62 -7.80
N VAL A 219 4.82 -2.69 -8.46
CA VAL A 219 3.36 -2.62 -8.51
C VAL A 219 2.90 -2.16 -9.89
N SER A 220 1.60 -2.25 -10.13
CA SER A 220 0.94 -1.63 -11.27
C SER A 220 1.20 -0.12 -11.29
N GLY A 221 1.43 0.45 -12.48
CA GLY A 221 1.66 1.89 -12.61
C GLY A 221 0.47 2.75 -12.12
N GLU A 222 -0.75 2.21 -12.18
CA GLU A 222 -1.96 2.82 -11.64
C GLU A 222 -1.86 3.13 -10.14
N SER A 223 -1.12 2.32 -9.37
CA SER A 223 -0.89 2.54 -7.94
C SER A 223 -0.05 3.79 -7.65
N ARG A 224 0.45 4.49 -8.68
CA ARG A 224 1.25 5.71 -8.58
C ARG A 224 0.52 6.97 -9.03
N PHE A 225 -0.75 6.87 -9.44
CA PHE A 225 -1.53 8.03 -9.95
C PHE A 225 -1.61 9.20 -8.99
N SER A 226 -1.64 8.94 -7.67
CA SER A 226 -1.59 10.01 -6.65
C SER A 226 -0.40 10.95 -6.83
N ASN A 227 0.73 10.50 -7.39
CA ASN A 227 1.90 11.32 -7.67
C ASN A 227 1.69 12.31 -8.83
N LEU A 228 0.88 11.96 -9.83
CA LEU A 228 0.47 12.90 -10.90
C LEU A 228 -0.63 13.84 -10.41
N GLU A 229 -1.48 13.38 -9.50
CA GLU A 229 -2.63 14.15 -9.02
C GLU A 229 -2.26 15.18 -7.95
N THR A 230 -1.49 14.78 -6.94
CA THR A 230 -1.24 15.57 -5.72
C THR A 230 0.18 15.45 -5.14
N GLY A 231 0.90 14.38 -5.48
CA GLY A 231 2.23 14.09 -4.94
C GLY A 231 3.38 14.81 -5.65
N ILE A 232 4.59 14.27 -5.48
CA ILE A 232 5.83 14.96 -5.84
C ILE A 232 5.95 15.31 -7.34
N ILE A 233 5.54 14.43 -8.24
CA ILE A 233 5.61 14.70 -9.70
C ILE A 233 4.73 15.88 -10.06
N GLN A 234 3.54 15.93 -9.48
CA GLN A 234 2.63 17.06 -9.65
C GLN A 234 3.25 18.36 -9.16
N ILE A 235 3.85 18.34 -7.97
CA ILE A 235 4.53 19.51 -7.37
C ILE A 235 5.62 20.02 -8.33
N LEU A 236 6.48 19.13 -8.81
CA LEU A 236 7.59 19.46 -9.71
C LEU A 236 7.09 19.94 -11.09
N ALA A 237 6.11 19.25 -11.68
CA ALA A 237 5.54 19.60 -12.97
C ALA A 237 4.89 20.99 -12.95
N ASN A 238 4.10 21.29 -11.91
CA ASN A 238 3.45 22.59 -11.73
C ASN A 238 4.48 23.73 -11.59
N ALA A 239 5.54 23.52 -10.82
CA ALA A 239 6.56 24.56 -10.59
C ALA A 239 7.44 24.84 -11.81
N THR A 240 7.58 23.88 -12.73
CA THR A 240 8.59 23.94 -13.81
C THR A 240 7.99 23.90 -15.21
N ASN A 241 6.66 23.86 -15.32
CA ASN A 241 5.91 23.63 -16.56
C ASN A 241 6.28 22.30 -17.24
N GLY A 242 6.54 21.27 -16.43
CA GLY A 242 6.97 19.95 -16.89
C GLY A 242 5.83 19.01 -17.24
N LEU A 243 6.19 17.91 -17.92
CA LEU A 243 5.32 16.77 -18.19
C LEU A 243 5.52 15.71 -17.11
N GLY A 244 4.45 15.29 -16.43
CA GLY A 244 4.51 14.17 -15.49
C GLY A 244 4.26 12.84 -16.20
N VAL A 245 5.11 11.84 -15.97
CA VAL A 245 5.03 10.52 -16.61
C VAL A 245 5.20 9.43 -15.57
N ILE A 246 4.39 8.38 -15.63
CA ILE A 246 4.60 7.13 -14.88
C ILE A 246 4.95 6.04 -15.88
N LEU A 247 6.04 5.31 -15.63
CA LEU A 247 6.42 4.12 -16.39
C LEU A 247 6.28 2.88 -15.52
N GLU A 248 5.50 1.91 -15.98
CA GLU A 248 5.39 0.60 -15.32
C GLU A 248 6.66 -0.21 -15.51
N ASN A 249 7.18 -0.81 -14.45
CA ASN A 249 8.37 -1.66 -14.55
C ASN A 249 8.09 -2.94 -15.35
N ARG A 250 9.11 -3.47 -16.03
CA ARG A 250 9.04 -4.81 -16.60
C ARG A 250 8.65 -5.83 -15.53
N TYR A 251 7.79 -6.77 -15.88
CA TYR A 251 7.28 -7.85 -15.01
C TYR A 251 6.39 -7.38 -13.83
N TYR A 252 5.76 -6.21 -13.94
CA TYR A 252 4.74 -5.75 -12.99
C TYR A 252 3.52 -5.20 -13.74
N GLY A 253 2.37 -5.16 -13.06
CA GLY A 253 1.09 -4.75 -13.65
C GLY A 253 0.72 -5.57 -14.88
N GLU A 254 0.72 -4.95 -16.06
CA GLU A 254 0.49 -5.64 -17.34
C GLU A 254 1.70 -5.57 -18.29
N SER A 255 2.84 -5.09 -17.80
CA SER A 255 4.08 -4.92 -18.59
C SER A 255 4.95 -6.19 -18.58
N TRP A 256 4.42 -7.27 -19.16
CA TRP A 256 5.05 -8.60 -19.15
C TRP A 256 5.83 -8.90 -20.43
N PRO A 257 7.15 -9.22 -20.34
CA PRO A 257 7.92 -9.69 -21.49
C PRO A 257 7.49 -11.05 -22.04
N PHE A 258 6.87 -11.89 -21.20
CA PHE A 258 6.44 -13.25 -21.54
C PHE A 258 5.08 -13.58 -20.93
N GLU A 259 4.41 -14.60 -21.47
CA GLU A 259 3.09 -15.07 -20.98
C GLU A 259 3.13 -15.66 -19.56
N ASN A 260 4.30 -16.06 -19.08
CA ASN A 260 4.50 -16.58 -17.74
C ASN A 260 5.89 -16.21 -17.17
N SER A 261 6.01 -16.34 -15.86
CA SER A 261 7.19 -16.01 -15.05
C SER A 261 7.93 -17.30 -14.62
N SER A 262 8.14 -18.22 -15.56
CA SER A 262 9.09 -19.33 -15.36
C SER A 262 10.51 -18.77 -15.13
N THR A 263 11.40 -19.55 -14.51
CA THR A 263 12.80 -19.14 -14.23
C THR A 263 13.53 -18.69 -15.48
N ASP A 264 13.33 -19.38 -16.61
CA ASP A 264 13.90 -19.00 -17.90
C ASP A 264 13.39 -17.62 -18.36
N ASN A 265 12.08 -17.37 -18.22
CA ASN A 265 11.49 -16.11 -18.63
C ASN A 265 11.84 -14.97 -17.69
N LEU A 266 12.07 -15.23 -16.40
CA LEU A 266 12.49 -14.23 -15.41
C LEU A 266 13.97 -13.83 -15.54
N ARG A 267 14.78 -14.49 -16.37
CA ARG A 267 16.21 -14.14 -16.55
C ARG A 267 16.46 -12.69 -16.98
N PHE A 268 15.45 -12.02 -17.54
CA PHE A 268 15.52 -10.61 -17.94
C PHE A 268 14.91 -9.65 -16.90
N LEU A 269 14.43 -10.16 -15.78
CA LEU A 269 14.09 -9.36 -14.59
C LEU A 269 15.37 -9.15 -13.78
N THR A 270 16.17 -8.19 -14.20
CA THR A 270 17.37 -7.77 -13.49
C THR A 270 17.42 -6.25 -13.38
N THR A 271 18.20 -5.77 -12.42
CA THR A 271 18.43 -4.34 -12.21
C THR A 271 18.98 -3.68 -13.46
N GLU A 272 19.95 -4.29 -14.14
CA GLU A 272 20.55 -3.77 -15.38
C GLU A 272 19.51 -3.57 -16.48
N GLN A 273 18.64 -4.57 -16.68
CA GLN A 273 17.64 -4.52 -17.75
C GLN A 273 16.59 -3.44 -17.45
N THR A 274 16.21 -3.29 -16.18
CA THR A 274 15.23 -2.28 -15.76
C THR A 274 15.78 -0.86 -15.88
N ILE A 275 17.03 -0.60 -15.47
CA ILE A 275 17.61 0.74 -15.65
C ILE A 275 17.88 1.07 -17.13
N ALA A 276 18.11 0.05 -17.96
CA ALA A 276 18.22 0.20 -19.40
C ALA A 276 16.86 0.48 -20.05
N ASP A 277 15.76 -0.07 -19.53
CA ASP A 277 14.39 0.30 -19.97
C ASP A 277 14.14 1.79 -19.77
N ASN A 278 14.50 2.34 -18.60
CA ASN A 278 14.31 3.76 -18.30
C ASN A 278 15.06 4.65 -19.31
N ALA A 279 16.31 4.32 -19.59
CA ALA A 279 17.13 5.03 -20.58
C ALA A 279 16.57 4.90 -22.01
N TYR A 280 16.18 3.69 -22.40
CA TYR A 280 15.61 3.43 -23.71
C TYR A 280 14.26 4.12 -23.91
N PHE A 281 13.41 4.11 -22.88
CA PHE A 281 12.13 4.83 -22.87
C PHE A 281 12.35 6.33 -23.03
N ALA A 282 13.25 6.94 -22.25
CA ALA A 282 13.55 8.36 -22.35
C ALA A 282 14.03 8.78 -23.76
N GLN A 283 14.69 7.89 -24.50
CA GLN A 283 15.17 8.15 -25.86
C GLN A 283 14.10 8.02 -26.96
N HIS A 284 13.02 7.27 -26.71
CA HIS A 284 12.09 6.84 -27.76
C HIS A 284 10.61 7.09 -27.45
N ALA A 285 10.28 7.52 -26.23
CA ALA A 285 8.92 7.80 -25.81
C ALA A 285 8.29 8.88 -26.69
N LYS A 286 6.98 8.75 -26.89
CA LYS A 286 6.14 9.71 -27.59
C LYS A 286 4.94 10.02 -26.72
N PHE A 287 4.49 11.26 -26.73
CA PHE A 287 3.36 11.69 -25.92
C PHE A 287 2.24 12.23 -26.83
N PRO A 288 1.29 11.38 -27.25
CA PRO A 288 0.20 11.79 -28.12
C PRO A 288 -0.61 12.93 -27.50
N ASN A 289 -1.11 13.85 -28.34
CA ASN A 289 -1.87 15.02 -27.91
C ASN A 289 -1.10 16.02 -27.02
N VAL A 290 0.22 15.91 -26.91
CA VAL A 290 1.10 16.90 -26.29
C VAL A 290 1.80 17.71 -27.38
N THR A 291 1.82 19.04 -27.28
CA THR A 291 2.52 19.89 -28.25
C THR A 291 4.02 19.58 -28.27
N GLY A 292 4.52 19.10 -29.42
CA GLY A 292 5.90 18.64 -29.56
C GLY A 292 6.19 17.28 -28.92
N GLY A 293 5.16 16.53 -28.49
CA GLY A 293 5.27 15.27 -27.76
C GLY A 293 6.00 14.14 -28.48
N ASP A 294 6.17 14.22 -29.81
CA ASP A 294 6.99 13.28 -30.58
C ASP A 294 8.51 13.52 -30.46
N ASN A 295 8.91 14.69 -29.91
CA ASN A 295 10.30 15.14 -29.83
C ASN A 295 10.78 15.38 -28.38
N LEU A 296 10.02 14.93 -27.37
CA LEU A 296 10.38 15.08 -25.95
C LEU A 296 11.34 13.98 -25.47
N THR A 297 12.36 13.69 -26.26
CA THR A 297 13.30 12.59 -26.00
C THR A 297 14.63 13.09 -25.43
N ALA A 298 15.28 12.24 -24.63
CA ALA A 298 16.64 12.44 -24.16
C ALA A 298 17.66 12.13 -25.28
N PRO A 299 18.81 12.84 -25.34
CA PRO A 299 19.24 13.89 -24.43
C PRO A 299 18.81 15.30 -24.89
N GLY A 300 17.81 15.44 -25.77
CA GLY A 300 17.37 16.75 -26.27
C GLY A 300 16.42 17.51 -25.33
N THR A 301 15.78 16.80 -24.41
CA THR A 301 14.89 17.33 -23.36
C THR A 301 15.44 16.91 -21.99
N PRO A 302 15.35 17.75 -20.93
CA PRO A 302 15.80 17.34 -19.61
C PRO A 302 14.82 16.34 -19.00
N TRP A 303 15.25 15.07 -18.91
CA TRP A 303 14.53 14.00 -18.21
C TRP A 303 15.01 13.89 -16.77
N ILE A 304 14.10 14.05 -15.82
CA ILE A 304 14.36 13.97 -14.38
C ILE A 304 13.57 12.79 -13.80
N LEU A 305 14.26 11.85 -13.17
CA LEU A 305 13.65 10.63 -12.65
C LEU A 305 13.22 10.80 -11.18
N TYR A 306 12.20 10.07 -10.77
CA TYR A 306 11.82 9.90 -9.37
C TYR A 306 11.41 8.45 -9.14
N GLY A 307 11.74 7.92 -7.96
CA GLY A 307 11.20 6.66 -7.48
C GLY A 307 11.37 6.48 -5.99
N GLY A 308 10.45 5.73 -5.38
CA GLY A 308 10.47 5.30 -3.99
C GLY A 308 10.92 3.84 -3.85
N SER A 309 11.62 3.46 -2.76
CA SER A 309 11.97 2.06 -2.49
C SER A 309 12.88 1.44 -3.57
N LEU A 310 12.56 0.26 -4.13
CA LEU A 310 13.28 -0.29 -5.30
C LEU A 310 13.31 0.68 -6.47
N ALA A 311 12.22 1.41 -6.72
CA ALA A 311 12.18 2.43 -7.77
C ALA A 311 13.13 3.60 -7.47
N GLY A 312 13.39 3.89 -6.20
CA GLY A 312 14.41 4.84 -5.75
C GLY A 312 15.82 4.34 -6.04
N ALA A 313 16.10 3.07 -5.76
CA ALA A 313 17.36 2.44 -6.16
C ALA A 313 17.55 2.44 -7.68
N GLN A 314 16.51 2.09 -8.44
CA GLN A 314 16.50 2.14 -9.91
C GLN A 314 16.73 3.56 -10.44
N THR A 315 16.17 4.59 -9.80
CA THR A 315 16.45 6.00 -10.13
C THR A 315 17.93 6.30 -9.94
N ALA A 316 18.49 6.01 -8.76
CA ALA A 316 19.90 6.23 -8.46
C ALA A 316 20.83 5.50 -9.46
N PHE A 317 20.57 4.22 -9.72
CA PHE A 317 21.36 3.40 -10.62
C PHE A 317 21.24 3.83 -12.08
N SER A 318 20.06 4.27 -12.52
CA SER A 318 19.88 4.89 -13.84
C SER A 318 20.76 6.13 -14.00
N LEU A 319 20.89 6.97 -12.96
CA LEU A 319 21.76 8.16 -13.02
C LEU A 319 23.25 7.79 -12.98
N VAL A 320 23.66 6.81 -12.17
CA VAL A 320 25.03 6.30 -12.18
C VAL A 320 25.43 5.80 -13.57
N GLN A 321 24.55 5.04 -14.23
CA GLN A 321 24.84 4.40 -15.50
C GLN A 321 24.64 5.32 -16.71
N TYR A 322 23.69 6.25 -16.66
CA TYR A 322 23.22 7.03 -17.81
C TYR A 322 23.17 8.55 -17.58
N SER A 323 23.96 9.11 -16.66
CA SER A 323 24.03 10.57 -16.38
C SER A 323 24.37 11.48 -17.57
N GLY A 324 24.94 10.93 -18.66
CA GLY A 324 25.14 11.66 -19.91
C GLY A 324 23.89 11.77 -20.79
N LEU A 325 22.87 10.96 -20.52
CA LEU A 325 21.60 10.89 -21.24
C LEU A 325 20.46 11.47 -20.40
N LEU A 326 20.34 10.99 -19.16
CA LEU A 326 19.35 11.43 -18.19
C LEU A 326 19.87 12.66 -17.46
N TRP A 327 19.00 13.64 -17.23
CA TRP A 327 19.44 14.93 -16.70
C TRP A 327 19.61 14.90 -15.20
N GLY A 328 18.64 14.41 -14.43
CA GLY A 328 18.74 14.33 -12.97
C GLY A 328 17.81 13.29 -12.39
N GLY A 329 17.83 13.13 -11.06
CA GLY A 329 16.88 12.25 -10.40
C GLY A 329 16.82 12.41 -8.89
N ILE A 330 15.69 12.04 -8.31
CA ILE A 330 15.44 12.00 -6.87
C ILE A 330 15.18 10.54 -6.48
N ALA A 331 16.07 9.98 -5.67
CA ALA A 331 15.94 8.64 -5.13
C ALA A 331 15.40 8.72 -3.70
N ALA A 332 14.12 8.40 -3.52
CA ALA A 332 13.42 8.47 -2.25
C ALA A 332 13.36 7.10 -1.55
N SER A 333 13.78 7.01 -0.29
CA SER A 333 13.96 5.74 0.44
C SER A 333 14.59 4.66 -0.46
N GLY A 334 15.59 5.05 -1.25
CA GLY A 334 16.13 4.21 -2.31
C GLY A 334 16.99 3.10 -1.72
N VAL A 335 16.56 1.84 -1.84
CA VAL A 335 17.26 0.66 -1.28
C VAL A 335 18.54 0.32 -2.06
N ILE A 336 19.53 1.22 -2.04
CA ILE A 336 20.75 1.15 -2.87
C ILE A 336 21.79 0.13 -2.40
N HIS A 337 21.66 -0.41 -1.18
CA HIS A 337 22.57 -1.40 -0.61
C HIS A 337 21.91 -2.78 -0.56
N ALA A 338 22.54 -3.78 -1.19
CA ALA A 338 22.13 -5.16 -1.09
C ALA A 338 22.91 -5.89 0.01
N VAL A 339 22.17 -6.57 0.90
CA VAL A 339 22.68 -7.36 2.03
C VAL A 339 21.96 -8.71 2.05
N HIS A 340 22.55 -9.78 2.58
CA HIS A 340 21.86 -11.08 2.60
C HIS A 340 20.73 -11.13 3.65
N GLY A 341 21.08 -10.87 4.91
CA GLY A 341 20.12 -10.78 6.01
C GLY A 341 20.06 -9.36 6.55
N TYR A 342 18.86 -8.93 6.95
CA TYR A 342 18.55 -7.55 7.33
C TYR A 342 17.79 -7.48 8.66
N PRO A 343 18.47 -7.78 9.79
CA PRO A 343 17.87 -7.63 11.12
C PRO A 343 17.57 -6.17 11.49
N GLU A 344 18.25 -5.22 10.86
CA GLU A 344 18.09 -3.79 11.10
C GLU A 344 16.72 -3.25 10.65
N TRP A 345 15.96 -3.99 9.84
CA TRP A 345 14.60 -3.62 9.44
C TRP A 345 13.71 -3.30 10.65
N TYR A 346 13.90 -4.01 11.77
CA TYR A 346 13.14 -3.80 13.01
C TYR A 346 13.70 -2.70 13.92
N ASN A 347 14.86 -2.10 13.60
CA ASN A 347 15.48 -1.07 14.44
C ASN A 347 14.61 0.17 14.63
N PRO A 348 13.95 0.73 13.59
CA PRO A 348 13.07 1.87 13.78
C PRO A 348 11.90 1.56 14.71
N ILE A 349 11.33 0.35 14.64
CA ILE A 349 10.26 -0.10 15.52
C ILE A 349 10.76 -0.19 16.97
N GLN A 350 11.93 -0.82 17.18
CA GLN A 350 12.57 -0.91 18.51
C GLN A 350 12.80 0.49 19.12
N LYS A 351 13.27 1.44 18.31
CA LYS A 351 13.67 2.79 18.76
C LYS A 351 12.49 3.73 18.96
N ASN A 352 11.53 3.73 18.04
CA ASN A 352 10.50 4.77 17.95
C ASN A 352 9.11 4.27 18.38
N GLY A 353 8.89 2.96 18.50
CA GLY A 353 7.63 2.40 18.99
C GLY A 353 7.37 2.68 20.48
N PRO A 354 6.13 2.52 20.98
CA PRO A 354 5.80 2.67 22.39
C PRO A 354 6.66 1.73 23.26
N GLN A 355 7.49 2.29 24.13
CA GLN A 355 8.58 1.55 24.77
C GLN A 355 8.10 0.47 25.75
N ASP A 356 6.92 0.63 26.33
CA ASP A 356 6.26 -0.38 27.15
C ASP A 356 5.81 -1.60 26.31
N CYS A 357 5.24 -1.37 25.12
CA CYS A 357 4.89 -2.40 24.14
C CYS A 357 6.14 -3.13 23.66
N ILE A 358 7.13 -2.38 23.17
CA ILE A 358 8.40 -2.91 22.66
C ILE A 358 9.12 -3.74 23.73
N THR A 359 9.21 -3.26 24.96
CA THR A 359 9.84 -4.00 26.07
C THR A 359 9.10 -5.30 26.39
N ARG A 360 7.76 -5.31 26.35
CA ARG A 360 6.96 -6.52 26.58
C ARG A 360 7.19 -7.55 25.48
N ILE A 361 7.16 -7.13 24.22
CA ILE A 361 7.40 -8.02 23.07
C ILE A 361 8.80 -8.63 23.17
N ASN A 362 9.86 -7.82 23.35
CA ASN A 362 11.23 -8.32 23.51
C ASN A 362 11.34 -9.40 24.60
N LYS A 363 10.75 -9.16 25.79
CA LYS A 363 10.76 -10.12 26.90
C LYS A 363 9.97 -11.40 26.61
N ILE A 364 8.84 -11.29 25.92
CA ILE A 364 8.04 -12.45 25.52
C ILE A 364 8.83 -13.27 24.49
N ILE A 365 9.42 -12.62 23.50
CA ILE A 365 10.22 -13.28 22.45
C ILE A 365 11.44 -13.99 23.03
N ASP A 366 12.17 -13.37 23.97
CA ASP A 366 13.30 -14.05 24.65
C ASP A 366 12.85 -15.32 25.39
N LYS A 367 11.63 -15.31 25.96
CA LYS A 367 11.04 -16.50 26.60
C LYS A 367 10.54 -17.52 25.58
N VAL A 368 10.01 -17.10 24.44
CA VAL A 368 9.67 -17.98 23.29
C VAL A 368 10.93 -18.70 22.81
N ASP A 369 12.02 -17.97 22.57
CA ASP A 369 13.30 -18.53 22.12
C ASP A 369 13.88 -19.51 23.14
N TYR A 370 13.87 -19.12 24.42
CA TYR A 370 14.29 -20.01 25.51
C TYR A 370 13.47 -21.31 25.51
N LEU A 371 12.14 -21.20 25.44
CA LEU A 371 11.24 -22.36 25.45
C LEU A 371 11.50 -23.29 24.27
N ILE A 372 11.61 -22.74 23.05
CA ILE A 372 11.89 -23.51 21.84
C ILE A 372 13.24 -24.23 21.96
N LYS A 373 14.26 -23.56 22.49
CA LYS A 373 15.60 -24.14 22.68
C LYS A 373 15.60 -25.37 23.60
N THR A 374 14.66 -25.47 24.54
CA THR A 374 14.51 -26.66 25.39
C THR A 374 14.09 -27.93 24.62
N LYS A 375 13.54 -27.76 23.40
CA LYS A 375 12.97 -28.84 22.57
C LYS A 375 11.84 -29.63 23.26
N ASN A 376 11.19 -29.04 24.26
CA ASN A 376 10.03 -29.63 24.91
C ASN A 376 8.79 -29.47 24.01
N THR A 377 8.45 -30.53 23.27
CA THR A 377 7.35 -30.52 22.29
C THR A 377 5.99 -30.21 22.92
N GLY A 378 5.72 -30.69 24.14
CA GLY A 378 4.48 -30.39 24.85
C GLY A 378 4.36 -28.91 25.21
N ALA A 379 5.44 -28.30 25.70
CA ALA A 379 5.45 -26.88 26.05
C ALA A 379 5.37 -25.98 24.81
N ILE A 380 6.05 -26.35 23.73
CA ILE A 380 5.96 -25.66 22.42
C ILE A 380 4.53 -25.75 21.87
N GLN A 381 3.88 -26.92 21.98
CA GLN A 381 2.49 -27.07 21.54
C GLN A 381 1.54 -26.23 22.39
N GLN A 382 1.76 -26.15 23.70
CA GLN A 382 0.99 -25.26 24.57
C GLN A 382 1.18 -23.79 24.19
N LEU A 383 2.42 -23.34 23.92
CA LEU A 383 2.71 -22.00 23.45
C LEU A 383 1.94 -21.69 22.16
N LYS A 384 2.02 -22.56 21.16
CA LYS A 384 1.27 -22.39 19.90
C LYS A 384 -0.25 -22.33 20.14
N GLY A 385 -0.76 -23.19 21.02
CA GLY A 385 -2.18 -23.21 21.40
C GLY A 385 -2.66 -21.91 22.04
N ILE A 386 -1.83 -21.24 22.85
CA ILE A 386 -2.17 -19.93 23.45
C ILE A 386 -2.48 -18.88 22.37
N PHE A 387 -1.71 -18.88 21.27
CA PHE A 387 -1.88 -17.99 20.12
C PHE A 387 -2.97 -18.47 19.13
N GLY A 388 -3.62 -19.60 19.36
CA GLY A 388 -4.57 -20.18 18.39
C GLY A 388 -3.91 -20.81 17.17
N LEU A 389 -2.60 -21.07 17.22
CA LEU A 389 -1.78 -21.53 16.10
C LEU A 389 -1.29 -22.98 16.31
N GLY A 390 -2.05 -23.76 17.10
CA GLY A 390 -1.66 -25.12 17.50
C GLY A 390 -1.43 -26.07 16.32
N SER A 391 -2.12 -25.88 15.21
CA SER A 391 -2.03 -26.71 13.99
C SER A 391 -0.75 -26.47 13.18
N LEU A 392 -0.13 -25.28 13.26
CA LEU A 392 1.06 -24.95 12.45
C LEU A 392 2.21 -25.94 12.65
N THR A 393 2.68 -26.63 11.62
CA THR A 393 3.75 -27.63 11.78
C THR A 393 5.13 -26.97 11.88
N SER A 394 5.36 -25.89 11.12
CA SER A 394 6.62 -25.14 11.10
C SER A 394 6.71 -24.15 12.27
N LEU A 395 7.86 -24.17 12.98
CA LEU A 395 8.16 -23.16 14.00
C LEU A 395 8.44 -21.80 13.40
N GLY A 396 9.00 -21.76 12.18
CA GLY A 396 9.22 -20.51 11.46
C GLY A 396 7.89 -19.83 11.11
N ASP A 397 6.92 -20.60 10.61
CA ASP A 397 5.58 -20.07 10.29
C ASP A 397 4.86 -19.58 11.55
N PHE A 398 4.94 -20.32 12.66
CA PHE A 398 4.42 -19.85 13.95
C PHE A 398 5.07 -18.53 14.38
N ALA A 399 6.40 -18.45 14.35
CA ALA A 399 7.14 -17.27 14.76
C ALA A 399 6.85 -16.05 13.87
N MET A 400 6.72 -16.28 12.56
CA MET A 400 6.41 -15.21 11.60
C MET A 400 4.97 -14.73 11.76
N THR A 401 4.02 -15.64 11.98
CA THR A 401 2.59 -15.29 12.14
C THR A 401 2.36 -14.39 13.34
N ILE A 402 2.99 -14.66 14.47
CA ILE A 402 2.87 -13.77 15.64
C ILE A 402 3.55 -12.40 15.40
N ALA A 403 4.54 -12.34 14.51
CA ALA A 403 5.25 -11.11 14.15
C ALA A 403 4.56 -10.26 13.07
N PHE A 404 3.50 -10.76 12.40
CA PHE A 404 2.79 -10.01 11.36
C PHE A 404 2.34 -8.59 11.73
N PRO A 405 1.90 -8.28 12.98
CA PRO A 405 1.58 -6.91 13.36
C PRO A 405 2.76 -5.91 13.28
N LEU A 406 3.99 -6.42 13.23
CA LEU A 406 5.20 -5.61 13.07
C LEU A 406 5.58 -5.40 11.59
N GLY A 407 5.23 -6.37 10.75
CA GLY A 407 5.52 -6.40 9.31
C GLY A 407 6.74 -7.23 8.87
N GLY A 408 6.89 -7.30 7.55
CA GLY A 408 7.89 -8.07 6.80
C GLY A 408 7.67 -7.90 5.29
N PRO A 409 8.45 -8.51 4.39
CA PRO A 409 8.51 -8.08 2.98
C PRO A 409 7.56 -8.81 2.01
N MET A 410 6.75 -9.78 2.46
CA MET A 410 6.01 -10.66 1.53
C MET A 410 4.52 -10.75 1.81
N ASN A 411 4.14 -11.22 3.01
CA ASN A 411 2.71 -11.39 3.32
C ASN A 411 2.47 -11.06 4.79
N TYR A 412 1.59 -10.11 5.03
CA TYR A 412 1.04 -9.77 6.32
C TYR A 412 -0.41 -9.31 6.11
N PRO A 413 -1.37 -9.81 6.89
CA PRO A 413 -2.79 -9.59 6.62
C PRO A 413 -3.32 -8.20 7.05
N THR A 414 -2.48 -7.37 7.69
CA THR A 414 -2.84 -6.05 8.24
C THR A 414 -1.73 -5.06 7.99
N ASN A 415 -2.03 -3.77 7.84
CA ASN A 415 -1.00 -2.73 7.74
C ASN A 415 -0.06 -2.73 8.95
N THR A 416 1.15 -2.24 8.77
CA THR A 416 2.25 -2.38 9.73
C THR A 416 2.96 -1.04 9.93
N TRP A 417 4.14 -1.06 10.55
CA TRP A 417 4.93 0.15 10.74
C TRP A 417 5.30 0.84 9.42
N GLN A 418 5.53 0.06 8.35
CA GLN A 418 5.95 0.59 7.06
C GLN A 418 4.88 1.48 6.42
N GLU A 419 3.60 1.16 6.61
CA GLU A 419 2.44 1.82 6.00
C GLU A 419 2.00 3.09 6.76
N LEU A 420 2.66 3.45 7.86
CA LEU A 420 2.42 4.72 8.54
C LEU A 420 2.66 5.89 7.57
N ASN A 421 1.82 6.92 7.64
CA ASN A 421 1.92 8.11 6.81
C ASN A 421 1.64 9.40 7.60
N TRP A 422 2.24 10.51 7.18
CA TRP A 422 1.97 11.82 7.80
C TRP A 422 0.59 12.37 7.43
N TYR A 423 0.00 11.95 6.31
CA TYR A 423 -1.29 12.41 5.85
C TYR A 423 -2.38 11.38 6.16
N PRO A 424 -3.43 11.75 6.93
CA PRO A 424 -4.44 10.79 7.40
C PRO A 424 -5.18 10.00 6.30
N ALA A 425 -5.25 10.49 5.06
CA ALA A 425 -5.90 9.75 3.98
C ALA A 425 -5.06 8.56 3.47
N TYR A 426 -3.76 8.53 3.76
CA TYR A 426 -2.84 7.46 3.39
C TYR A 426 -2.27 6.72 4.61
N ASP A 427 -2.63 7.13 5.83
CA ASP A 427 -2.09 6.55 7.07
C ASP A 427 -2.83 5.27 7.47
N ALA A 428 -2.08 4.34 8.05
CA ALA A 428 -2.58 3.06 8.55
C ALA A 428 -2.02 2.76 9.96
N PRO A 429 -2.68 3.23 11.03
CA PRO A 429 -2.14 3.21 12.39
C PRO A 429 -2.29 1.85 13.12
N ASP A 430 -2.51 0.75 12.39
CA ASP A 430 -2.76 -0.60 12.91
C ASP A 430 -1.70 -1.08 13.92
N PHE A 431 -0.43 -0.75 13.69
CA PHE A 431 0.67 -1.03 14.63
C PHE A 431 0.41 -0.46 16.03
N PHE A 432 -0.18 0.74 16.13
CA PHE A 432 -0.49 1.35 17.42
C PHE A 432 -1.68 0.67 18.10
N ALA A 433 -2.65 0.16 17.33
CA ALA A 433 -3.73 -0.67 17.88
C ALA A 433 -3.18 -1.98 18.47
N PHE A 434 -2.23 -2.61 17.77
CA PHE A 434 -1.50 -3.76 18.29
C PHE A 434 -0.79 -3.45 19.60
N CYS A 435 -0.01 -2.37 19.65
CA CYS A 435 0.71 -2.01 20.86
C CYS A 435 -0.21 -1.69 22.04
N ASN A 436 -1.29 -0.95 21.81
CA ASN A 436 -2.29 -0.64 22.84
C ASN A 436 -2.94 -1.91 23.41
N SER A 437 -3.15 -2.94 22.59
CA SER A 437 -3.63 -4.24 23.05
C SER A 437 -2.60 -4.92 23.96
N VAL A 438 -1.35 -5.03 23.53
CA VAL A 438 -0.26 -5.70 24.28
C VAL A 438 0.00 -5.03 25.64
N THR A 439 -0.22 -3.73 25.75
CA THR A 439 0.04 -2.93 26.95
C THR A 439 -1.21 -2.64 27.79
N ASP A 440 -2.39 -3.14 27.40
CA ASP A 440 -3.64 -2.88 28.11
C ASP A 440 -3.58 -3.33 29.58
N LEU A 441 -3.61 -2.34 30.48
CA LEU A 441 -3.59 -2.56 31.93
C LEU A 441 -4.95 -3.03 32.47
N ASN A 442 -6.02 -2.83 31.69
CA ASN A 442 -7.39 -3.20 32.03
C ASN A 442 -7.85 -4.47 31.30
N ALA A 443 -6.91 -5.21 30.71
CA ALA A 443 -7.22 -6.46 30.02
C ALA A 443 -8.02 -7.40 30.96
N PRO A 444 -9.11 -8.02 30.47
CA PRO A 444 -9.92 -8.97 31.22
C PRO A 444 -9.11 -10.03 31.98
N ALA A 445 -9.60 -10.46 33.14
CA ALA A 445 -8.90 -11.41 34.01
C ALA A 445 -8.57 -12.75 33.33
N ASN A 446 -9.42 -13.21 32.39
CA ASN A 446 -9.17 -14.41 31.60
C ASN A 446 -8.00 -14.23 30.61
N ILE A 447 -7.77 -13.01 30.12
CA ILE A 447 -6.63 -12.68 29.26
C ILE A 447 -5.36 -12.61 30.12
N THR A 448 -5.38 -11.86 31.22
CA THR A 448 -4.18 -11.71 32.08
C THR A 448 -3.77 -13.01 32.78
N ALA A 449 -4.70 -13.94 33.03
CA ALA A 449 -4.37 -15.27 33.55
C ALA A 449 -3.46 -16.10 32.62
N VAL A 450 -3.42 -15.79 31.32
CA VAL A 450 -2.55 -16.49 30.34
C VAL A 450 -1.07 -16.22 30.63
N ASP A 451 -0.71 -15.07 31.20
CA ASP A 451 0.67 -14.69 31.50
C ASP A 451 1.40 -15.69 32.42
N LEU A 452 0.65 -16.50 33.17
CA LEU A 452 1.20 -17.52 34.08
C LEU A 452 1.25 -18.93 33.48
N GLN A 453 0.59 -19.19 32.35
CA GLN A 453 0.43 -20.55 31.82
C GLN A 453 1.75 -21.23 31.42
N LEU A 454 2.75 -20.44 30.99
CA LEU A 454 4.08 -20.93 30.60
C LEU A 454 5.17 -20.63 31.65
N ALA A 455 4.79 -20.11 32.83
CA ALA A 455 5.74 -19.70 33.86
C ALA A 455 6.58 -20.89 34.36
N ASN A 456 5.99 -22.08 34.51
CA ASN A 456 6.71 -23.28 34.95
C ASN A 456 7.86 -23.69 34.01
N TYR A 457 7.76 -23.37 32.71
CA TYR A 457 8.82 -23.64 31.74
C TYR A 457 9.91 -22.56 31.71
N THR A 458 9.74 -21.46 32.45
CA THR A 458 10.63 -20.30 32.45
C THR A 458 10.95 -19.86 33.89
N HIS A 459 11.31 -20.84 34.72
CA HIS A 459 11.73 -20.63 36.11
C HIS A 459 10.69 -19.94 37.01
N GLY A 460 9.40 -20.17 36.75
CA GLY A 460 8.30 -19.59 37.52
C GLY A 460 8.02 -18.11 37.21
N SER A 461 8.69 -17.52 36.21
CA SER A 461 8.51 -16.10 35.87
C SER A 461 7.30 -15.87 34.96
N PRO A 462 6.35 -14.96 35.32
CA PRO A 462 5.22 -14.61 34.46
C PRO A 462 5.67 -13.98 33.14
N TRP A 463 4.99 -14.30 32.04
CA TRP A 463 5.18 -13.71 30.72
C TRP A 463 4.25 -12.51 30.59
N THR A 464 4.60 -11.40 31.26
CA THR A 464 3.74 -10.21 31.32
C THR A 464 3.35 -9.70 29.94
N GLY A 465 2.04 -9.66 29.65
CA GLY A 465 1.48 -9.23 28.37
C GLY A 465 1.28 -10.36 27.35
N LEU A 466 1.66 -11.61 27.67
CA LEU A 466 1.48 -12.76 26.78
C LEU A 466 0.01 -12.96 26.41
N GLY A 467 -0.88 -12.88 27.38
CA GLY A 467 -2.31 -13.04 27.15
C GLY A 467 -2.86 -12.02 26.16
N ALA A 468 -2.52 -10.75 26.34
CA ALA A 468 -3.02 -9.68 25.50
C ALA A 468 -2.42 -9.73 24.08
N TYR A 469 -1.13 -10.07 23.96
CA TYR A 469 -0.49 -10.33 22.68
C TYR A 469 -1.17 -11.51 21.95
N ALA A 470 -1.31 -12.64 22.61
CA ALA A 470 -1.97 -13.81 22.03
C ALA A 470 -3.44 -13.53 21.67
N ASN A 471 -4.14 -12.73 22.47
CA ASN A 471 -5.50 -12.30 22.17
C ASN A 471 -5.55 -11.46 20.89
N TYR A 472 -4.67 -10.47 20.74
CA TYR A 472 -4.60 -9.67 19.51
C TYR A 472 -4.34 -10.55 18.28
N VAL A 473 -3.36 -11.45 18.36
CA VAL A 473 -3.06 -12.37 17.26
C VAL A 473 -4.28 -13.20 16.90
N LYS A 474 -5.03 -13.74 17.87
CA LYS A 474 -6.25 -14.50 17.56
C LYS A 474 -7.35 -13.65 16.92
N GLU A 475 -7.63 -12.49 17.49
CA GLU A 475 -8.77 -11.65 17.08
C GLU A 475 -8.53 -10.88 15.79
N VAL A 476 -7.27 -10.56 15.48
CA VAL A 476 -6.92 -9.69 14.33
C VAL A 476 -6.18 -10.45 13.24
N ILE A 477 -5.27 -11.35 13.60
CA ILE A 477 -4.45 -12.07 12.62
C ILE A 477 -5.09 -13.41 12.27
N VAL A 478 -5.31 -14.30 13.23
CA VAL A 478 -5.90 -15.63 12.98
C VAL A 478 -7.31 -15.52 12.42
N SER A 479 -8.07 -14.49 12.81
CA SER A 479 -9.42 -14.24 12.29
C SER A 479 -9.47 -13.90 10.79
N THR A 480 -8.34 -13.54 10.16
CA THR A 480 -8.28 -13.38 8.70
C THR A 480 -8.22 -14.71 7.96
N CYS A 481 -7.88 -15.79 8.65
CA CYS A 481 -7.90 -17.14 8.10
C CYS A 481 -9.36 -17.61 7.94
N PRO A 482 -9.79 -18.13 6.77
CA PRO A 482 -11.18 -18.50 6.53
C PRO A 482 -11.72 -19.58 7.49
N SER A 483 -10.86 -20.48 7.96
CA SER A 483 -11.22 -21.56 8.88
C SER A 483 -9.99 -22.17 9.56
N GLU A 484 -10.17 -22.77 10.74
CA GLU A 484 -9.06 -23.31 11.55
C GLU A 484 -8.28 -24.45 10.86
N ASP A 485 -8.92 -25.22 9.99
CA ASP A 485 -8.31 -26.31 9.22
C ASP A 485 -7.32 -25.83 8.16
N LEU A 486 -7.40 -24.55 7.75
CA LEU A 486 -6.49 -23.93 6.78
C LEU A 486 -5.28 -23.25 7.43
N ILE A 487 -5.19 -23.20 8.77
CA ILE A 487 -4.10 -22.52 9.48
C ILE A 487 -2.73 -23.02 9.01
N ASP A 488 -2.56 -24.34 8.82
CA ASP A 488 -1.29 -24.95 8.39
C ASP A 488 -1.17 -25.14 6.87
N THR A 489 -1.84 -24.29 6.09
CA THR A 489 -1.75 -24.28 4.63
C THR A 489 -1.39 -22.90 4.09
N THR A 490 -1.03 -22.83 2.81
CA THR A 490 -0.68 -21.58 2.11
C THR A 490 -1.86 -20.64 1.92
N GLU A 491 -3.08 -21.12 2.15
CA GLU A 491 -4.29 -20.31 2.21
C GLU A 491 -4.36 -19.43 3.46
N CYS A 492 -3.58 -19.75 4.51
CA CYS A 492 -3.41 -18.90 5.69
C CYS A 492 -1.94 -18.61 6.01
N PHE A 493 -1.30 -19.43 6.85
CA PHE A 493 -0.06 -19.03 7.52
C PHE A 493 1.13 -19.95 7.25
N SER A 494 0.92 -21.11 6.63
CA SER A 494 2.02 -22.01 6.32
C SER A 494 2.73 -21.59 5.04
N THR A 495 4.06 -21.56 5.09
CA THR A 495 4.92 -21.39 3.91
C THR A 495 5.42 -22.74 3.38
N GLN A 496 4.97 -23.87 3.93
CA GLN A 496 5.52 -25.20 3.61
C GLN A 496 4.85 -25.86 2.39
N ASN A 497 4.82 -25.19 1.25
CA ASN A 497 4.18 -25.72 0.02
C ASN A 497 4.99 -25.41 -1.24
N GLN A 498 5.88 -26.32 -1.62
CA GLN A 498 6.73 -26.15 -2.80
C GLN A 498 5.93 -25.95 -4.09
N THR A 499 4.81 -26.65 -4.26
CA THR A 499 3.97 -26.55 -5.46
C THR A 499 3.29 -25.20 -5.59
N TYR A 500 2.92 -24.57 -4.48
CA TYR A 500 2.39 -23.20 -4.48
C TYR A 500 3.44 -22.20 -4.97
N TYR A 501 4.66 -22.25 -4.41
CA TYR A 501 5.74 -21.35 -4.84
C TYR A 501 6.20 -21.61 -6.28
N ALA A 502 6.10 -22.84 -6.77
CA ALA A 502 6.47 -23.20 -8.13
C ALA A 502 5.47 -22.74 -9.20
N ASP A 503 4.33 -22.12 -8.83
CA ASP A 503 3.39 -21.54 -9.80
C ASP A 503 4.08 -20.43 -10.61
N ILE A 504 4.10 -20.60 -11.93
CA ILE A 504 4.75 -19.72 -12.89
C ILE A 504 3.85 -18.59 -13.39
N THR A 505 2.61 -18.51 -12.90
CA THR A 505 1.67 -17.44 -13.26
C THR A 505 2.30 -16.08 -12.97
N ASN A 506 2.13 -15.13 -13.90
CA ASN A 506 2.64 -13.78 -13.73
C ASN A 506 2.01 -13.11 -12.51
N SER A 507 2.84 -12.69 -11.55
CA SER A 507 2.41 -11.90 -10.40
C SER A 507 3.55 -10.99 -9.94
N GLY A 508 3.19 -9.83 -9.37
CA GLY A 508 4.17 -8.91 -8.80
C GLY A 508 4.97 -9.56 -7.67
N ASP A 509 4.31 -10.31 -6.79
CA ASP A 509 4.94 -11.01 -5.67
C ASP A 509 6.01 -12.00 -6.14
N ARG A 510 5.74 -12.75 -7.21
CA ARG A 510 6.71 -13.68 -7.80
C ARG A 510 7.90 -12.94 -8.41
N SER A 511 7.65 -11.84 -9.12
CA SER A 511 8.70 -10.99 -9.69
C SER A 511 9.59 -10.36 -8.62
N TYR A 512 8.98 -9.86 -7.55
CA TYR A 512 9.71 -9.30 -6.41
C TYR A 512 10.53 -10.37 -5.72
N LEU A 513 9.94 -11.53 -5.45
CA LEU A 513 10.63 -12.67 -4.88
C LEU A 513 11.85 -13.07 -5.73
N TYR A 514 11.71 -13.15 -7.06
CA TYR A 514 12.84 -13.44 -7.94
C TYR A 514 13.99 -12.43 -7.79
N SER A 515 13.66 -11.14 -7.70
CA SER A 515 14.64 -10.06 -7.53
C SER A 515 15.39 -10.18 -6.20
N THR A 516 14.68 -10.50 -5.12
CA THR A 516 15.30 -10.76 -3.80
C THR A 516 16.17 -12.01 -3.79
N CYS A 517 15.76 -13.07 -4.48
CA CYS A 517 16.48 -14.35 -4.56
C CYS A 517 17.73 -14.29 -5.44
N THR A 518 17.82 -13.35 -6.37
CA THR A 518 18.92 -13.28 -7.36
C THR A 518 19.91 -12.15 -7.12
N GLU A 519 19.45 -10.95 -6.77
CA GLU A 519 20.30 -9.75 -6.68
C GLU A 519 20.29 -9.03 -5.32
N GLN A 520 19.14 -8.97 -4.63
CA GLN A 520 18.95 -7.98 -3.56
C GLN A 520 19.10 -8.53 -2.14
N GLY A 521 18.52 -9.69 -1.85
CA GLY A 521 18.44 -10.23 -0.49
C GLY A 521 17.53 -9.40 0.41
N ALA A 522 18.13 -8.78 1.42
CA ALA A 522 17.53 -8.02 2.51
C ALA A 522 16.48 -8.80 3.30
N TYR A 523 16.73 -10.09 3.54
CA TYR A 523 15.79 -10.95 4.26
C TYR A 523 15.65 -10.50 5.72
N GLN A 524 14.43 -10.18 6.15
CA GLN A 524 14.13 -9.72 7.51
C GLN A 524 14.47 -10.81 8.51
N LEU A 525 15.33 -10.46 9.47
CA LEU A 525 15.85 -11.39 10.47
C LEU A 525 15.66 -10.86 11.89
N PRO A 526 15.65 -11.74 12.89
CA PRO A 526 15.74 -11.36 14.29
C PRO A 526 17.13 -10.83 14.63
N GLN A 527 17.20 -9.99 15.66
CA GLN A 527 18.48 -9.57 16.23
C GLN A 527 19.20 -10.76 16.88
N PRO A 528 20.55 -10.80 16.85
CA PRO A 528 21.32 -11.93 17.39
C PRO A 528 21.10 -12.09 18.90
N TYR A 529 21.36 -13.29 19.41
CA TYR A 529 21.27 -13.56 20.85
C TYR A 529 22.11 -12.57 21.66
N GLY A 530 21.52 -12.06 22.75
CA GLY A 530 22.13 -11.03 23.59
C GLY A 530 21.73 -9.60 23.22
N THR A 531 21.08 -9.40 22.07
CA THR A 531 20.48 -8.12 21.66
C THR A 531 18.95 -8.25 21.67
N PRO A 532 18.17 -7.27 22.20
CA PRO A 532 16.71 -7.32 22.14
C PRO A 532 16.19 -7.54 20.71
N SER A 533 15.24 -8.46 20.54
CA SER A 533 14.62 -8.76 19.24
C SER A 533 13.11 -8.77 19.34
N LEU A 534 12.46 -8.18 18.33
CA LEU A 534 11.01 -8.27 18.17
C LEU A 534 10.58 -9.59 17.50
N LEU A 535 11.53 -10.30 16.87
CA LEU A 535 11.33 -11.58 16.20
C LEU A 535 12.04 -12.71 16.95
N SER A 536 11.41 -13.88 16.93
CA SER A 536 12.00 -15.12 17.42
C SER A 536 13.18 -15.56 16.55
N ARG A 537 14.26 -16.06 17.17
CA ARG A 537 15.51 -16.49 16.51
C ARG A 537 15.38 -17.80 15.72
N VAL A 538 14.19 -18.40 15.71
CA VAL A 538 13.89 -19.51 14.79
C VAL A 538 13.64 -19.05 13.36
N ILE A 539 13.35 -17.76 13.16
CA ILE A 539 13.33 -17.13 11.84
C ILE A 539 14.80 -16.91 11.45
N ASP A 540 15.39 -17.86 10.75
CA ASP A 540 16.77 -17.78 10.27
C ASP A 540 16.80 -17.65 8.74
N LEU A 541 18.00 -17.50 8.17
CA LEU A 541 18.17 -17.41 6.72
C LEU A 541 17.67 -18.66 5.98
N ASN A 542 17.71 -19.84 6.61
CA ASN A 542 17.18 -21.05 5.97
C ASN A 542 15.66 -20.91 5.80
N TYR A 543 14.97 -20.49 6.85
CA TYR A 543 13.54 -20.22 6.79
C TYR A 543 13.19 -19.10 5.79
N THR A 544 13.88 -17.95 5.84
CA THR A 544 13.50 -16.77 5.03
C THR A 544 13.88 -16.86 3.55
N GLN A 545 14.69 -17.84 3.15
CA GLN A 545 15.10 -18.02 1.75
C GLN A 545 14.72 -19.37 1.15
N GLN A 546 14.18 -20.32 1.93
CA GLN A 546 13.90 -21.69 1.46
C GLN A 546 13.06 -21.71 0.18
N TRP A 547 12.09 -20.80 0.09
CA TRP A 547 11.19 -20.68 -1.05
C TRP A 547 11.86 -20.18 -2.33
N CYS A 548 13.05 -19.58 -2.29
CA CYS A 548 13.78 -19.21 -3.51
C CYS A 548 14.06 -20.42 -4.40
N SER A 549 14.50 -21.52 -3.79
CA SER A 549 14.78 -22.77 -4.52
C SER A 549 13.51 -23.50 -4.97
N TRP A 550 12.41 -23.30 -4.24
CA TRP A 550 11.11 -23.90 -4.58
C TRP A 550 10.41 -23.14 -5.69
N ALA A 551 10.50 -21.81 -5.67
CA ALA A 551 9.84 -20.94 -6.61
C ALA A 551 10.50 -20.95 -7.99
N PHE A 552 11.82 -21.11 -8.04
CA PHE A 552 12.61 -20.92 -9.27
C PHE A 552 13.49 -22.14 -9.59
N PRO A 553 12.88 -23.30 -9.87
CA PRO A 553 13.63 -24.48 -10.32
C PRO A 553 14.29 -24.21 -11.68
N GLU A 554 15.30 -25.02 -12.01
CA GLU A 554 16.02 -24.92 -13.29
C GLU A 554 15.10 -25.13 -14.49
N GLY A 555 15.18 -24.20 -15.45
CA GLY A 555 14.53 -24.31 -16.75
C GLY A 555 15.50 -24.79 -17.84
N PRO A 556 15.00 -25.25 -19.00
CA PRO A 556 15.84 -25.78 -20.07
C PRO A 556 16.73 -24.73 -20.78
N LEU A 557 16.45 -23.43 -20.63
CA LEU A 557 17.13 -22.39 -21.42
C LEU A 557 18.24 -21.65 -20.67
N SER A 558 18.06 -21.39 -19.38
CA SER A 558 18.94 -20.47 -18.65
C SER A 558 19.28 -20.96 -17.24
N PRO A 559 20.17 -21.96 -17.10
CA PRO A 559 20.65 -22.44 -15.80
C PRO A 559 21.25 -21.33 -14.92
N GLN A 560 21.85 -20.30 -15.54
CA GLN A 560 22.43 -19.16 -14.82
C GLN A 560 21.39 -18.21 -14.20
N ALA A 561 20.11 -18.35 -14.54
CA ALA A 561 19.00 -17.58 -13.98
C ALA A 561 18.46 -18.19 -12.68
N VAL A 562 18.92 -19.38 -12.31
CA VAL A 562 18.49 -20.10 -11.10
C VAL A 562 19.11 -19.45 -9.86
N PRO A 563 18.31 -19.07 -8.85
CA PRO A 563 18.83 -18.57 -7.58
C PRO A 563 19.77 -19.58 -6.88
N SER A 564 20.82 -19.05 -6.27
CA SER A 564 21.76 -19.86 -5.48
C SER A 564 21.15 -20.27 -4.14
N LEU A 565 21.38 -21.51 -3.72
CA LEU A 565 20.97 -22.03 -2.39
C LEU A 565 21.65 -21.29 -1.23
N ASN A 566 22.79 -20.63 -1.47
CA ASN A 566 23.52 -19.87 -0.47
C ASN A 566 23.08 -18.40 -0.38
N GLY A 567 22.07 -18.00 -1.16
CA GLY A 567 21.59 -16.62 -1.24
C GLY A 567 21.95 -15.92 -2.56
N PRO A 568 21.43 -14.69 -2.76
CA PRO A 568 21.61 -13.89 -3.97
C PRO A 568 23.05 -13.46 -4.20
N ASN A 569 23.40 -13.17 -5.45
CA ASN A 569 24.69 -12.56 -5.78
C ASN A 569 24.58 -11.03 -5.69
N LEU A 570 24.85 -10.52 -4.49
CA LEU A 570 24.76 -9.10 -4.14
C LEU A 570 25.67 -8.19 -4.99
N THR A 571 26.69 -8.76 -5.65
CA THR A 571 27.64 -8.00 -6.50
C THR A 571 26.93 -7.31 -7.67
N TRP A 572 25.89 -7.94 -8.23
CA TRP A 572 25.14 -7.37 -9.35
C TRP A 572 24.44 -6.07 -8.99
N TYR A 573 24.00 -5.97 -7.74
CA TYR A 573 23.32 -4.80 -7.20
C TYR A 573 24.32 -3.76 -6.67
N ASN A 574 25.28 -4.19 -5.85
CA ASN A 574 26.23 -3.27 -5.20
C ASN A 574 27.26 -2.63 -6.15
N LYS A 575 27.44 -3.15 -7.37
CA LYS A 575 28.37 -2.58 -8.37
C LYS A 575 28.04 -1.12 -8.75
N TYR A 576 26.82 -0.65 -8.50
CA TYR A 576 26.41 0.74 -8.79
C TYR A 576 26.91 1.77 -7.77
N GLY A 577 27.73 1.34 -6.81
CA GLY A 577 28.41 2.22 -5.87
C GLY A 577 28.09 1.92 -4.41
N ASP A 578 27.08 1.08 -4.16
CA ASP A 578 26.64 0.69 -2.81
C ASP A 578 26.38 1.98 -1.97
N PHE A 579 26.71 2.00 -0.68
CA PHE A 579 26.68 3.23 0.09
C PHE A 579 27.49 4.35 -0.57
N ASN A 580 28.59 4.10 -1.27
CA ASN A 580 29.38 5.16 -1.93
C ASN A 580 28.78 5.67 -3.26
N LEU A 581 27.55 5.31 -3.57
CA LEU A 581 26.85 5.75 -4.76
C LEU A 581 26.81 7.28 -4.86
N SER A 582 27.12 7.78 -6.04
CA SER A 582 27.06 9.19 -6.38
C SER A 582 26.94 9.36 -7.90
N ALA A 583 26.17 10.34 -8.33
CA ALA A 583 26.04 10.74 -9.73
C ALA A 583 25.75 12.24 -9.81
N PRO A 584 26.10 12.92 -10.93
CA PRO A 584 25.68 14.31 -11.14
C PRO A 584 24.15 14.44 -11.10
N ARG A 585 23.66 15.48 -10.41
CA ARG A 585 22.22 15.82 -10.32
C ARG A 585 21.37 14.67 -9.76
N LEU A 586 21.92 13.94 -8.80
CA LEU A 586 21.20 12.93 -8.04
C LEU A 586 20.95 13.45 -6.62
N ALA A 587 19.69 13.59 -6.26
CA ALA A 587 19.22 13.90 -4.92
C ALA A 587 18.81 12.61 -4.20
N LEU A 588 19.21 12.45 -2.94
CA LEU A 588 18.95 11.26 -2.14
C LEU A 588 18.16 11.65 -0.89
N ILE A 589 16.95 11.13 -0.72
CA ILE A 589 16.07 11.50 0.38
C ILE A 589 15.54 10.25 1.08
N ASP A 590 15.64 10.18 2.41
CA ASP A 590 15.16 9.02 3.18
C ASP A 590 14.32 9.44 4.39
N GLY A 591 13.50 8.52 4.89
CA GLY A 591 12.77 8.66 6.15
C GLY A 591 13.60 8.25 7.38
N GLY A 592 13.58 9.06 8.44
CA GLY A 592 14.30 8.77 9.70
C GLY A 592 13.71 7.62 10.53
N SER A 593 12.44 7.27 10.30
CA SER A 593 11.70 6.17 10.93
C SER A 593 11.41 5.02 9.95
N ASP A 594 11.96 5.08 8.73
CA ASP A 594 11.80 4.08 7.69
C ASP A 594 12.56 2.78 8.04
N VAL A 595 11.85 1.65 7.99
CA VAL A 595 12.36 0.29 8.16
C VAL A 595 13.38 -0.10 7.10
N TRP A 596 13.38 0.57 5.94
CA TRP A 596 14.35 0.35 4.87
C TRP A 596 15.60 1.22 4.99
N ARG A 597 15.65 2.20 5.89
CA ARG A 597 16.74 3.19 5.93
C ARG A 597 18.13 2.57 5.94
N ASP A 598 18.33 1.46 6.65
CA ASP A 598 19.66 0.86 6.83
C ASP A 598 20.21 0.16 5.58
N VAL A 599 19.39 -0.01 4.54
CA VAL A 599 19.81 -0.35 3.16
C VAL A 599 19.68 0.83 2.17
N CYS A 600 19.33 2.02 2.66
CA CYS A 600 19.26 3.26 1.88
C CYS A 600 20.51 4.13 2.07
N TYR A 601 20.53 5.31 1.45
CA TYR A 601 21.69 6.21 1.47
C TYR A 601 22.05 6.70 2.88
N HIS A 602 21.06 6.95 3.73
CA HIS A 602 21.23 7.40 5.11
C HIS A 602 21.28 6.23 6.13
N GLY A 603 21.60 5.02 5.68
CA GLY A 603 21.74 3.87 6.57
C GLY A 603 22.82 4.06 7.64
N HIS A 604 22.61 3.54 8.85
CA HIS A 604 23.55 3.76 9.96
C HIS A 604 24.92 3.10 9.74
N ASN A 605 24.98 2.06 8.90
CA ASN A 605 26.23 1.41 8.52
C ASN A 605 26.97 2.18 7.41
N ALA A 606 26.34 3.19 6.80
CA ALA A 606 27.00 4.10 5.88
C ALA A 606 27.89 5.10 6.63
N SER A 607 28.95 5.57 5.96
CA SER A 607 29.73 6.70 6.45
C SER A 607 28.86 7.95 6.62
N THR A 608 29.05 8.71 7.70
CA THR A 608 28.37 10.00 7.89
C THR A 608 28.68 10.93 6.72
N ARG A 609 27.63 11.46 6.09
CA ARG A 609 27.72 12.33 4.91
C ARG A 609 27.19 13.71 5.21
N TYR A 610 27.76 14.69 4.53
CA TYR A 610 27.31 16.08 4.52
C TYR A 610 27.29 16.56 3.07
N GLY A 611 26.34 17.42 2.73
CA GLY A 611 26.22 17.95 1.38
C GLY A 611 24.79 18.41 1.07
N GLU A 612 24.64 19.13 -0.04
CA GLU A 612 23.38 19.76 -0.43
C GLU A 612 22.43 18.81 -1.19
N HIS A 613 22.93 17.66 -1.65
CA HIS A 613 22.22 16.67 -2.46
C HIS A 613 21.64 15.49 -1.66
N GLN A 614 21.57 15.60 -0.34
CA GLN A 614 20.88 14.62 0.50
C GLN A 614 19.91 15.28 1.48
N PHE A 615 18.85 14.58 1.86
CA PHE A 615 17.89 15.04 2.88
C PHE A 615 17.37 13.86 3.71
N LEU A 616 17.36 13.99 5.04
CA LEU A 616 16.76 13.00 5.93
C LEU A 616 15.53 13.61 6.59
N ILE A 617 14.34 13.10 6.25
CA ILE A 617 13.08 13.55 6.85
C ILE A 617 13.05 13.01 8.29
N THR A 618 13.33 13.86 9.26
CA THR A 618 13.37 13.45 10.67
C THR A 618 11.98 12.96 11.10
N GLY A 619 11.90 11.71 11.54
CA GLY A 619 10.64 11.05 11.90
C GLY A 619 9.85 10.49 10.72
N GLY A 620 10.25 10.78 9.48
CA GLY A 620 9.57 10.30 8.26
C GLY A 620 9.62 8.79 8.11
N GLY A 621 8.51 8.20 7.68
CA GLY A 621 8.40 6.79 7.29
C GLY A 621 8.82 6.55 5.83
N HIS A 622 8.31 5.49 5.23
CA HIS A 622 8.76 5.03 3.91
C HIS A 622 8.35 6.01 2.79
N HIS A 623 9.36 6.66 2.17
CA HIS A 623 9.25 7.68 1.11
C HIS A 623 8.07 8.67 1.27
N TRP A 624 7.94 9.25 2.47
CA TRP A 624 6.84 10.19 2.79
C TRP A 624 6.80 11.45 1.93
N ASP A 625 7.92 11.83 1.32
CA ASP A 625 8.08 12.89 0.32
C ASP A 625 7.33 12.63 -0.99
N SER A 626 6.95 11.37 -1.30
CA SER A 626 6.17 11.11 -2.51
C SER A 626 4.75 11.71 -2.45
N TYR A 627 4.21 11.86 -1.24
CA TYR A 627 2.83 12.29 -1.00
C TYR A 627 2.74 13.81 -0.89
N GLY A 628 1.65 14.40 -1.40
CA GLY A 628 1.42 15.83 -1.32
C GLY A 628 -0.06 16.17 -1.28
N ILE A 629 -0.39 17.41 -0.91
CA ILE A 629 -1.78 17.88 -0.75
C ILE A 629 -2.10 19.11 -1.59
N LEU A 630 -1.36 19.35 -2.68
CA LEU A 630 -1.46 20.52 -3.59
C LEU A 630 -1.08 21.88 -2.99
N ASN A 631 -1.19 22.02 -1.67
CA ASN A 631 -0.84 23.21 -0.93
C ASN A 631 0.34 22.92 0.00
N ILE A 632 1.54 23.06 -0.54
CA ILE A 632 2.80 22.87 0.18
C ILE A 632 2.86 23.72 1.47
N SER A 633 2.24 24.90 1.48
CA SER A 633 2.25 25.76 2.68
C SER A 633 1.42 25.19 3.84
N ALA A 634 0.43 24.34 3.54
CA ALA A 634 -0.42 23.67 4.53
C ALA A 634 0.14 22.33 5.02
N GLU A 635 1.21 21.83 4.42
CA GLU A 635 1.87 20.59 4.84
C GLU A 635 2.58 20.78 6.19
N PRO A 636 2.74 19.70 6.99
CA PRO A 636 3.58 19.71 8.17
C PRO A 636 5.00 20.20 7.86
N ASP A 637 5.61 20.95 8.78
CA ASP A 637 6.88 21.63 8.56
C ASP A 637 8.00 20.72 8.00
N PHE A 638 8.09 19.48 8.46
CA PHE A 638 9.11 18.51 8.02
C PHE A 638 8.89 17.99 6.60
N ILE A 639 7.63 17.83 6.15
CA ILE A 639 7.29 17.48 4.77
C ILE A 639 7.44 18.68 3.86
N ARG A 640 6.93 19.84 4.29
CA ARG A 640 7.10 21.09 3.55
C ARG A 640 8.57 21.38 3.28
N ALA A 641 9.44 21.16 4.27
CA ALA A 641 10.88 21.33 4.11
C ALA A 641 11.49 20.35 3.08
N ALA A 642 11.02 19.10 3.05
CA ALA A 642 11.43 18.10 2.07
C ALA A 642 11.03 18.50 0.65
N HIS A 643 9.75 18.78 0.38
CA HIS A 643 9.27 19.19 -0.94
C HIS A 643 9.94 20.48 -1.43
N GLN A 644 10.14 21.47 -0.53
CA GLN A 644 10.87 22.68 -0.89
C GLN A 644 12.34 22.41 -1.20
N TRP A 645 12.97 21.43 -0.54
CA TRP A 645 14.34 21.03 -0.85
C TRP A 645 14.42 20.34 -2.21
N GLU A 646 13.52 19.40 -2.52
CA GLU A 646 13.45 18.73 -3.82
C GLU A 646 13.22 19.72 -4.97
N LEU A 647 12.29 20.66 -4.79
CA LEU A 647 12.05 21.75 -5.74
C LEU A 647 13.33 22.56 -6.01
N ARG A 648 14.09 22.91 -4.96
CA ARG A 648 15.35 23.65 -5.12
C ARG A 648 16.39 22.85 -5.90
N GLN A 649 16.51 21.54 -5.65
CA GLN A 649 17.41 20.68 -6.43
C GLN A 649 17.05 20.73 -7.92
N VAL A 650 15.77 20.47 -8.24
CA VAL A 650 15.28 20.45 -9.63
C VAL A 650 15.43 21.79 -10.32
N LEU A 651 15.08 22.90 -9.65
CA LEU A 651 15.23 24.25 -10.22
C LEU A 651 16.69 24.58 -10.53
N THR A 652 17.62 24.19 -9.63
CA THR A 652 19.06 24.36 -9.85
C THR A 652 19.53 23.56 -11.08
N TRP A 653 19.09 22.31 -11.21
CA TRP A 653 19.43 21.49 -12.36
C TRP A 653 18.87 22.04 -13.68
N LEU A 654 17.67 22.63 -13.66
CA LEU A 654 17.08 23.22 -14.85
C LEU A 654 17.75 24.55 -15.24
N ASP A 655 18.21 25.33 -14.26
CA ASP A 655 19.05 26.50 -14.53
C ASP A 655 20.39 26.10 -15.18
N GLU A 656 21.05 25.07 -14.66
CA GLU A 656 22.24 24.48 -15.29
C GLU A 656 21.98 24.01 -16.73
N TRP A 657 20.80 23.42 -16.97
CA TRP A 657 20.40 22.96 -18.30
C TRP A 657 20.33 24.11 -19.29
N ASP A 658 19.69 25.21 -18.88
CA ASP A 658 19.49 26.37 -19.74
C ASP A 658 20.81 27.08 -20.06
N HIS A 659 21.69 27.20 -19.07
CA HIS A 659 23.04 27.71 -19.27
C HIS A 659 23.84 26.85 -20.26
N LYS A 660 23.74 25.52 -20.14
CA LYS A 660 24.47 24.58 -20.99
C LYS A 660 23.96 24.55 -22.43
N HIS A 661 22.67 24.76 -22.66
CA HIS A 661 22.03 24.63 -23.98
C HIS A 661 21.59 25.97 -24.60
N GLY A 662 21.89 27.10 -23.96
CA GLY A 662 21.64 28.44 -24.50
C GLY A 662 20.17 28.86 -24.50
N THR A 663 19.32 28.23 -23.70
CA THR A 663 17.87 28.53 -23.57
C THR A 663 17.62 29.62 -22.51
N TRP A 664 18.05 30.85 -22.79
CA TRP A 664 17.95 32.04 -21.91
C TRP A 664 16.52 32.61 -21.76
N LYS A 665 15.49 31.80 -21.50
CA LYS A 665 14.10 32.30 -21.37
C LYS A 665 13.24 31.56 -20.34
N ARG A 666 13.69 31.47 -19.08
CA ARG A 666 12.78 31.11 -17.96
C ARG A 666 12.49 32.25 -16.98
N ASP A 667 13.13 33.41 -17.15
CA ASP A 667 13.04 34.59 -16.25
C ASP A 667 11.71 35.38 -16.32
N GLU A 668 10.59 34.76 -16.72
CA GLU A 668 9.25 35.38 -16.63
C GLU A 668 8.30 34.61 -15.68
N LEU A 669 8.85 33.87 -14.70
CA LEU A 669 8.08 33.13 -13.68
C LEU A 669 7.96 33.88 -12.35
#